data_AF-A0AA42J2L8-F1
#
_entry.id   AF-A0AA42J2L8-F1
#
_cell.length_a   1.000
_cell.length_b   1.000
_cell.length_c   1.000
_cell.angle_alpha   90.00
_cell.angle_beta   90.00
_cell.angle_gamma   90.00
#
_symmetry.space_group_name_H-M   'P 1'
#
loop_
_entity.id
_entity.type
_entity.pdbx_description
1 polymer ?
#
loop_
_entity_poly.entity_id
_entity_poly.type
_entity_poly.pdbx_seq_one_letter_code
_entity_poly.pdbx_strand_id
1 'polypeptide(L)'
;MRLNLRLKKALAMVAVSAVAVTTVPATVFAADYDTHWAKEMIEKWSEKEVLKGYEDGTFRPNGAVTRGELAAMIVRVFGLTDTSSAAKYTDVENTKWYAADIQKVSSAGIMNDYADGTFKPEAQATREEAAYAIAKAYQVATNDETSSFTDQAQIADWAEAEIAALVAGGFLNGNPDGSFRPQATLTRAEAVTMVHKITADLVNVAGVYSQDTEGNLVVNTTGVELSDMTITGNLYLAEGIGEGEVKLNNVTVLGDIIVEGGSVNTIKVEGQSKVNNIIVDKAGKNPVRVLFGNLVEAKGTVTLKSNATIEGNVLALTKVVVDGAKEVQLVGGMKIEEIVVNQTTELALVDGVTVQTATINEKAEGTLLRGRGAASSVKYINVNANGLELKKGFKYNKDNVKVAATVTTTPKFPESGGGGGGGGSSSGGGTVTEKAITIESFIVNVNGTYKEIKNTNNTFNVVVNAKANTVTVNGTEFKGTDKIASISAKEANGLKTVKVYATDKLAQNIEMGTAYTVKNLADMVNAKQADLFNILSTVEGQLGEDYYAKAVALLTNAIGDLNDYANANKEVSVDYMMGRAERVRAKLAQNNAADLYAKVEGALKTYGVELFGLETETPSLTAKVFVTGVESGYEVDTFTVNLEYK
;
A
#
# COMPACT_ATOMS: atom_id res chain seq x y z
N MET A 1 -24.88 29.20 37.17
CA MET A 1 -25.91 29.71 36.25
C MET A 1 -25.30 29.82 34.86
N ARG A 2 -25.53 28.82 33.99
CA ARG A 2 -25.16 28.86 32.57
C ARG A 2 -26.40 29.25 31.78
N LEU A 3 -26.37 30.27 30.92
CA LEU A 3 -27.23 30.34 29.73
C LEU A 3 -26.80 31.44 28.73
N ASN A 4 -26.81 31.08 27.45
CA ASN A 4 -27.02 31.91 26.25
C ASN A 4 -26.20 33.20 26.06
N LEU A 5 -25.06 33.07 25.36
CA LEU A 5 -24.52 34.13 24.50
C LEU A 5 -24.21 33.61 23.08
N ARG A 6 -25.15 32.86 22.49
CA ARG A 6 -25.16 32.45 21.07
C ARG A 6 -26.48 32.86 20.40
N LEU A 7 -26.76 34.16 20.36
CA LEU A 7 -27.81 34.72 19.49
C LEU A 7 -27.62 36.25 19.37
N LYS A 8 -26.87 36.69 18.34
CA LYS A 8 -26.85 38.07 17.77
C LYS A 8 -25.68 38.23 16.78
N LYS A 9 -25.95 37.97 15.49
CA LYS A 9 -25.35 38.62 14.30
C LYS A 9 -25.95 38.00 13.04
N ALA A 10 -27.20 38.33 12.79
CA ALA A 10 -27.83 38.26 11.47
C ALA A 10 -28.18 39.70 11.06
N LEU A 11 -28.34 39.92 9.74
CA LEU A 11 -28.50 41.21 9.05
C LEU A 11 -27.22 42.05 8.87
N ALA A 12 -26.65 42.00 7.65
CA ALA A 12 -26.27 43.20 6.88
C ALA A 12 -26.14 42.87 5.37
N MET A 13 -27.20 43.19 4.61
CA MET A 13 -27.23 43.52 3.17
C MET A 13 -26.42 42.69 2.16
N VAL A 14 -27.13 41.86 1.39
CA VAL A 14 -26.75 41.50 0.01
C VAL A 14 -27.50 42.42 -0.95
N ALA A 15 -26.78 43.14 -1.82
CA ALA A 15 -27.37 43.88 -2.93
C ALA A 15 -27.47 42.96 -4.15
N VAL A 16 -28.66 42.39 -4.39
CA VAL A 16 -28.90 41.55 -5.57
C VAL A 16 -29.22 42.45 -6.77
N SER A 17 -28.27 42.57 -7.69
CA SER A 17 -28.55 43.07 -9.04
C SER A 17 -29.42 42.06 -9.77
N ALA A 18 -30.69 42.41 -10.03
CA ALA A 18 -31.62 41.56 -10.75
C ALA A 18 -31.22 41.45 -12.23
N VAL A 19 -30.40 40.45 -12.56
CA VAL A 19 -30.30 39.94 -13.93
C VAL A 19 -31.63 39.25 -14.22
N ALA A 20 -32.34 39.72 -15.24
CA ALA A 20 -33.54 39.06 -15.72
C ALA A 20 -33.15 37.73 -16.37
N VAL A 21 -33.09 36.66 -15.57
CA VAL A 21 -32.99 35.29 -16.06
C VAL A 21 -34.25 35.02 -16.87
N THR A 22 -34.11 35.00 -18.19
CA THR A 22 -35.12 34.42 -19.06
C THR A 22 -35.19 32.94 -18.72
N THR A 23 -36.18 32.55 -17.91
CA THR A 23 -36.43 31.14 -17.60
C THR A 23 -36.78 30.45 -18.91
N VAL A 24 -35.81 29.74 -19.48
CA VAL A 24 -36.11 28.65 -20.41
C VAL A 24 -37.03 27.73 -19.62
N PRO A 25 -38.27 27.47 -20.07
CA PRO A 25 -39.16 26.59 -19.33
C PRO A 25 -38.43 25.26 -19.17
N ALA A 26 -38.37 24.74 -17.95
CA ALA A 26 -37.85 23.41 -17.71
C ALA A 26 -38.63 22.46 -18.64
N THR A 27 -37.93 21.87 -19.61
CA THR A 27 -38.51 20.81 -20.42
C THR A 27 -38.88 19.70 -19.45
N VAL A 28 -40.19 19.54 -19.23
CA VAL A 28 -40.74 18.47 -18.41
C VAL A 28 -40.39 17.17 -19.13
N PHE A 29 -39.24 16.61 -18.77
CA PHE A 29 -38.79 15.33 -19.30
C PHE A 29 -39.77 14.28 -18.79
N ALA A 30 -40.55 13.73 -19.72
CA ALA A 30 -41.34 12.52 -19.66
C ALA A 30 -42.29 12.25 -18.47
N ALA A 31 -43.58 12.07 -18.78
CA ALA A 31 -44.53 11.38 -17.91
C ALA A 31 -44.29 9.84 -17.83
N ASP A 32 -43.22 9.31 -18.43
CA ASP A 32 -42.97 7.86 -18.55
C ASP A 32 -42.31 7.22 -17.30
N TYR A 33 -41.84 8.04 -16.35
CA TYR A 33 -41.34 7.60 -15.05
C TYR A 33 -42.20 8.07 -13.87
N ASP A 34 -43.35 8.72 -14.10
CA ASP A 34 -44.16 9.35 -13.05
C ASP A 34 -44.63 8.41 -11.92
N THR A 35 -44.80 7.13 -12.24
CA THR A 35 -45.15 6.05 -11.28
C THR A 35 -44.04 5.01 -11.15
N HIS A 36 -42.82 5.33 -11.58
CA HIS A 36 -41.69 4.40 -11.61
C HIS A 36 -40.96 4.38 -10.26
N TRP A 37 -40.48 3.20 -9.85
CA TRP A 37 -39.79 3.03 -8.56
C TRP A 37 -38.52 3.91 -8.43
N ALA A 38 -37.89 4.26 -9.55
CA ALA A 38 -36.70 5.09 -9.61
C ALA A 38 -36.99 6.60 -9.79
N LYS A 39 -38.26 7.05 -9.68
CA LYS A 39 -38.67 8.43 -9.99
C LYS A 39 -37.80 9.48 -9.30
N GLU A 40 -37.67 9.40 -7.98
CA GLU A 40 -36.92 10.40 -7.18
C GLU A 40 -35.44 10.46 -7.60
N MET A 41 -34.83 9.32 -7.94
CA MET A 41 -33.47 9.27 -8.48
C MET A 41 -33.38 9.89 -9.87
N ILE A 42 -34.34 9.61 -10.75
CA ILE A 42 -34.39 10.16 -12.10
C ILE A 42 -34.54 11.68 -12.05
N GLU A 43 -35.45 12.21 -11.23
CA GLU A 43 -35.63 13.64 -11.01
C GLU A 43 -34.34 14.28 -10.48
N LYS A 44 -33.80 13.78 -9.35
CA LYS A 44 -32.56 14.28 -8.76
C LYS A 44 -31.39 14.33 -9.75
N TRP A 45 -31.13 13.24 -10.47
CA TRP A 45 -29.99 13.18 -11.39
C TRP A 45 -30.23 13.90 -12.73
N SER A 46 -31.49 14.22 -13.06
CA SER A 46 -31.83 15.12 -14.16
C SER A 46 -31.65 16.60 -13.77
N GLU A 47 -32.01 16.98 -12.54
CA GLU A 47 -31.76 18.33 -11.99
C GLU A 47 -30.26 18.65 -11.92
N LYS A 48 -29.41 17.63 -11.67
CA LYS A 48 -27.94 17.74 -11.72
C LYS A 48 -27.35 17.61 -13.13
N GLU A 49 -28.18 17.60 -14.17
CA GLU A 49 -27.82 17.44 -15.60
C GLU A 49 -27.01 16.18 -15.98
N VAL A 50 -26.88 15.21 -15.06
CA VAL A 50 -26.21 13.91 -15.32
C VAL A 50 -27.06 13.07 -16.26
N LEU A 51 -28.35 12.99 -15.97
CA LEU A 51 -29.35 12.38 -16.83
C LEU A 51 -29.87 13.39 -17.87
N LYS A 52 -30.09 12.87 -19.09
CA LYS A 52 -30.78 13.57 -20.16
C LYS A 52 -31.80 12.61 -20.79
N GLY A 53 -32.99 13.13 -21.09
CA GLY A 53 -33.98 12.41 -21.88
C GLY A 53 -33.57 12.26 -23.35
N TYR A 54 -34.33 11.47 -24.08
CA TYR A 54 -34.19 11.33 -25.54
C TYR A 54 -34.82 12.51 -26.29
N GLU A 55 -34.47 12.67 -27.57
CA GLU A 55 -34.99 13.74 -28.43
C GLU A 55 -36.53 13.69 -28.62
N ASP A 56 -37.15 12.53 -28.38
CA ASP A 56 -38.62 12.36 -28.39
C ASP A 56 -39.31 12.79 -27.08
N GLY A 57 -38.55 13.29 -26.10
CA GLY A 57 -39.03 13.74 -24.80
C GLY A 57 -39.25 12.63 -23.77
N THR A 58 -38.87 11.38 -24.05
CA THR A 58 -38.96 10.24 -23.11
C THR A 58 -37.70 10.09 -22.25
N PHE A 59 -37.81 9.47 -21.06
CA PHE A 59 -36.64 9.05 -20.28
C PHE A 59 -36.31 7.56 -20.49
N ARG A 60 -37.35 6.74 -20.74
CA ARG A 60 -37.30 5.28 -20.92
C ARG A 60 -36.64 4.57 -19.73
N PRO A 61 -37.20 4.66 -18.51
CA PRO A 61 -36.56 4.11 -17.31
C PRO A 61 -36.30 2.60 -17.39
N ASN A 62 -37.19 1.85 -18.03
CA ASN A 62 -37.06 0.40 -18.29
C ASN A 62 -36.36 0.07 -19.62
N GLY A 63 -35.91 1.08 -20.36
CA GLY A 63 -35.09 0.87 -21.55
C GLY A 63 -33.68 0.42 -21.17
N ALA A 64 -33.11 -0.51 -21.92
CA ALA A 64 -31.71 -0.90 -21.76
C ALA A 64 -30.78 0.30 -21.98
N VAL A 65 -29.80 0.49 -21.10
CA VAL A 65 -28.77 1.52 -21.26
C VAL A 65 -27.68 1.01 -22.20
N THR A 66 -27.17 1.85 -23.09
CA THR A 66 -26.00 1.49 -23.93
C THR A 66 -24.68 1.80 -23.23
N ARG A 67 -23.58 1.18 -23.65
CA ARG A 67 -22.24 1.49 -23.15
C ARG A 67 -21.85 2.94 -23.40
N GLY A 68 -22.29 3.55 -24.51
CA GLY A 68 -22.13 4.98 -24.78
C GLY A 68 -22.94 5.89 -23.84
N GLU A 69 -24.17 5.50 -23.49
CA GLU A 69 -24.99 6.21 -22.48
C GLU A 69 -24.40 6.12 -21.07
N LEU A 70 -23.85 4.95 -20.70
CA LEU A 70 -23.15 4.75 -19.44
C LEU A 70 -21.91 5.63 -19.33
N ALA A 71 -21.06 5.66 -20.37
CA ALA A 71 -19.90 6.55 -20.44
C ALA A 71 -20.30 8.02 -20.23
N ALA A 72 -21.36 8.44 -20.93
CA ALA A 72 -21.88 9.80 -20.88
C ALA A 72 -22.46 10.19 -19.50
N MET A 73 -23.03 9.24 -18.75
CA MET A 73 -23.44 9.49 -17.36
C MET A 73 -22.21 9.71 -16.46
N ILE A 74 -21.20 8.83 -16.52
CA ILE A 74 -20.01 8.93 -15.67
C ILE A 74 -19.24 10.24 -15.95
N VAL A 75 -19.08 10.61 -17.22
CA VAL A 75 -18.44 11.87 -17.63
C VAL A 75 -19.14 13.08 -17.00
N ARG A 76 -20.47 13.07 -16.87
CA ARG A 76 -21.22 14.19 -16.29
C ARG A 76 -21.18 14.23 -14.76
N VAL A 77 -21.04 13.09 -14.09
CA VAL A 77 -20.86 13.05 -12.63
C VAL A 77 -19.53 13.69 -12.25
N PHE A 78 -18.42 13.28 -12.88
CA PHE A 78 -17.09 13.79 -12.54
C PHE A 78 -16.67 15.04 -13.33
N GLY A 79 -17.41 15.40 -14.37
CA GLY A 79 -17.09 16.52 -15.25
C GLY A 79 -15.83 16.28 -16.09
N LEU A 80 -15.57 15.03 -16.51
CA LEU A 80 -14.32 14.63 -17.17
C LEU A 80 -14.04 15.47 -18.43
N THR A 81 -12.78 15.83 -18.65
CA THR A 81 -12.35 16.67 -19.77
C THR A 81 -11.12 16.14 -20.52
N ASP A 82 -10.23 15.41 -19.85
CA ASP A 82 -9.01 14.88 -20.46
C ASP A 82 -9.29 13.81 -21.52
N THR A 83 -8.59 13.94 -22.64
CA THR A 83 -8.57 12.96 -23.73
C THR A 83 -7.15 12.64 -24.19
N SER A 84 -6.12 13.08 -23.44
CA SER A 84 -4.72 13.01 -23.85
C SER A 84 -4.16 11.59 -23.95
N SER A 85 -4.77 10.65 -23.23
CA SER A 85 -4.41 9.22 -23.22
C SER A 85 -5.50 8.33 -23.84
N ALA A 86 -6.51 8.92 -24.49
CA ALA A 86 -7.64 8.20 -25.07
C ALA A 86 -7.20 7.19 -26.14
N ALA A 87 -7.70 5.95 -26.05
CA ALA A 87 -7.53 4.95 -27.10
C ALA A 87 -8.35 5.31 -28.35
N LYS A 88 -7.98 4.72 -29.49
CA LYS A 88 -8.69 4.88 -30.76
C LYS A 88 -9.45 3.61 -31.08
N TYR A 89 -10.78 3.69 -31.04
CA TYR A 89 -11.66 2.57 -31.34
C TYR A 89 -12.11 2.59 -32.81
N THR A 90 -12.20 1.41 -33.40
CA THR A 90 -12.56 1.25 -34.82
C THR A 90 -14.05 1.48 -35.11
N ASP A 91 -14.89 1.41 -34.07
CA ASP A 91 -16.34 1.55 -34.12
C ASP A 91 -16.87 2.86 -33.50
N VAL A 92 -15.97 3.79 -33.12
CA VAL A 92 -16.33 5.11 -32.57
C VAL A 92 -16.01 6.21 -33.57
N GLU A 93 -17.00 6.55 -34.39
CA GLU A 93 -16.94 7.70 -35.31
C GLU A 93 -16.93 9.03 -34.52
N ASN A 94 -15.93 9.89 -34.75
CA ASN A 94 -15.77 11.18 -34.06
C ASN A 94 -16.97 12.15 -34.16
N THR A 95 -17.90 11.92 -35.09
CA THR A 95 -19.11 12.72 -35.30
C THR A 95 -20.31 12.26 -34.45
N LYS A 96 -20.20 11.12 -33.77
CA LYS A 96 -21.28 10.58 -32.92
C LYS A 96 -21.33 11.29 -31.58
N TRP A 97 -22.53 11.46 -31.04
CA TRP A 97 -22.77 12.22 -29.81
C TRP A 97 -21.99 11.68 -28.59
N TYR A 98 -21.75 10.37 -28.53
CA TYR A 98 -20.99 9.71 -27.47
C TYR A 98 -19.47 9.75 -27.64
N ALA A 99 -18.94 10.15 -28.81
CA ALA A 99 -17.53 9.93 -29.14
C ALA A 99 -16.57 10.67 -28.19
N ALA A 100 -16.91 11.91 -27.82
CA ALA A 100 -16.14 12.69 -26.86
C ALA A 100 -16.22 12.11 -25.43
N ASP A 101 -17.38 11.58 -25.04
CA ASP A 101 -17.57 11.00 -23.71
C ASP A 101 -16.81 9.66 -23.57
N ILE A 102 -16.75 8.86 -24.65
CA ILE A 102 -15.94 7.64 -24.72
C ILE A 102 -14.45 7.95 -24.65
N GLN A 103 -13.96 8.97 -25.37
CA GLN A 103 -12.56 9.37 -25.32
C GLN A 103 -12.12 9.74 -23.89
N LYS A 104 -13.01 10.36 -23.10
CA LYS A 104 -12.72 10.72 -21.71
C LYS A 104 -12.65 9.51 -20.77
N VAL A 105 -13.67 8.63 -20.77
CA VAL A 105 -13.63 7.42 -19.93
C VAL A 105 -12.50 6.46 -20.34
N SER A 106 -12.09 6.48 -21.61
CA SER A 106 -10.91 5.77 -22.12
C SER A 106 -9.61 6.40 -21.59
N SER A 107 -9.45 7.74 -21.67
CA SER A 107 -8.28 8.45 -21.14
C SER A 107 -8.10 8.24 -19.63
N ALA A 108 -9.22 8.19 -18.89
CA ALA A 108 -9.25 7.95 -17.45
C ALA A 108 -9.17 6.45 -17.05
N GLY A 109 -9.19 5.50 -18.00
CA GLY A 109 -9.15 4.06 -17.70
C GLY A 109 -10.36 3.56 -16.89
N ILE A 110 -11.53 4.18 -17.08
CA ILE A 110 -12.74 3.92 -16.29
C ILE A 110 -13.55 2.76 -16.86
N MET A 111 -13.72 2.70 -18.19
CA MET A 111 -14.49 1.64 -18.84
C MET A 111 -13.56 0.66 -19.55
N ASN A 112 -13.90 -0.63 -19.48
CA ASN A 112 -13.23 -1.67 -20.25
C ASN A 112 -13.43 -1.44 -21.76
N ASP A 113 -12.44 -1.80 -22.56
CA ASP A 113 -12.57 -1.97 -24.00
C ASP A 113 -12.32 -3.43 -24.41
N TYR A 114 -12.58 -3.74 -25.69
CA TYR A 114 -12.47 -5.11 -26.19
C TYR A 114 -11.16 -5.30 -26.95
N ALA A 115 -10.57 -6.50 -26.80
CA ALA A 115 -9.29 -6.88 -27.44
C ALA A 115 -9.30 -6.85 -28.99
N ASP A 116 -10.49 -6.70 -29.60
CA ASP A 116 -10.68 -6.49 -31.04
C ASP A 116 -10.47 -5.02 -31.49
N GLY A 117 -10.21 -4.09 -30.55
CA GLY A 117 -10.03 -2.66 -30.83
C GLY A 117 -11.35 -1.90 -30.99
N THR A 118 -12.42 -2.38 -30.36
CA THR A 118 -13.75 -1.73 -30.34
C THR A 118 -14.17 -1.31 -28.93
N PHE A 119 -15.10 -0.36 -28.85
CA PHE A 119 -15.74 0.04 -27.58
C PHE A 119 -17.18 -0.48 -27.45
N LYS A 120 -17.84 -0.79 -28.57
CA LYS A 120 -19.24 -1.23 -28.71
C LYS A 120 -20.22 -0.22 -28.10
N PRO A 121 -20.22 1.06 -28.53
CA PRO A 121 -20.97 2.14 -27.89
C PRO A 121 -22.50 1.96 -27.93
N GLU A 122 -23.01 1.32 -28.99
CA GLU A 122 -24.45 1.03 -29.18
C GLU A 122 -24.87 -0.30 -28.52
N ALA A 123 -23.93 -1.09 -28.00
CA ALA A 123 -24.25 -2.32 -27.29
C ALA A 123 -24.83 -1.99 -25.91
N GLN A 124 -25.74 -2.85 -25.45
CA GLN A 124 -26.33 -2.77 -24.12
C GLN A 124 -25.26 -3.03 -23.07
N ALA A 125 -25.16 -2.19 -22.04
CA ALA A 125 -24.20 -2.39 -20.96
C ALA A 125 -24.68 -3.50 -20.00
N THR A 126 -23.77 -4.40 -19.64
CA THR A 126 -24.06 -5.43 -18.63
C THR A 126 -23.90 -4.88 -17.21
N ARG A 127 -24.43 -5.62 -16.22
CA ARG A 127 -24.32 -5.26 -14.82
C ARG A 127 -22.87 -5.28 -14.31
N GLU A 128 -22.04 -6.21 -14.78
CA GLU A 128 -20.61 -6.23 -14.43
C GLU A 128 -19.84 -5.07 -15.05
N GLU A 129 -20.12 -4.70 -16.30
CA GLU A 129 -19.47 -3.56 -16.97
C GLU A 129 -19.75 -2.24 -16.26
N ALA A 130 -20.99 -2.01 -15.81
CA ALA A 130 -21.34 -0.82 -15.04
C ALA A 130 -20.79 -0.85 -13.61
N ALA A 131 -20.76 -2.00 -12.95
CA ALA A 131 -20.16 -2.14 -11.62
C ALA A 131 -18.66 -1.85 -11.68
N TYR A 132 -17.95 -2.45 -12.63
CA TYR A 132 -16.55 -2.13 -12.91
C TYR A 132 -16.35 -0.63 -13.14
N ALA A 133 -17.08 -0.04 -14.09
CA ALA A 133 -16.91 1.37 -14.44
C ALA A 133 -17.16 2.32 -13.26
N ILE A 134 -18.14 2.01 -12.40
CA ILE A 134 -18.39 2.77 -11.17
C ILE A 134 -17.25 2.59 -10.16
N ALA A 135 -16.76 1.37 -9.95
CA ALA A 135 -15.63 1.12 -9.05
C ALA A 135 -14.37 1.89 -9.49
N LYS A 136 -14.05 1.89 -10.80
CA LYS A 136 -12.93 2.65 -11.37
C LYS A 136 -13.11 4.16 -11.18
N ALA A 137 -14.28 4.70 -11.53
CA ALA A 137 -14.56 6.13 -11.44
C ALA A 137 -14.49 6.67 -10.00
N TYR A 138 -14.91 5.87 -9.02
CA TYR A 138 -14.82 6.24 -7.59
C TYR A 138 -13.47 5.89 -6.93
N GLN A 139 -12.50 5.39 -7.71
CA GLN A 139 -11.20 4.89 -7.22
C GLN A 139 -11.34 3.94 -6.02
N VAL A 140 -12.37 3.09 -6.00
CA VAL A 140 -12.63 2.18 -4.88
C VAL A 140 -11.47 1.18 -4.79
N ALA A 141 -10.84 1.08 -3.61
CA ALA A 141 -9.74 0.16 -3.39
C ALA A 141 -10.21 -1.28 -3.67
N THR A 142 -9.53 -1.97 -4.58
CA THR A 142 -9.86 -3.34 -5.00
C THR A 142 -9.81 -4.30 -3.81
N ASN A 143 -10.74 -5.24 -3.77
CA ASN A 143 -10.78 -6.29 -2.75
C ASN A 143 -10.59 -7.66 -3.42
N ASP A 144 -9.55 -8.39 -3.03
CA ASP A 144 -9.25 -9.74 -3.53
C ASP A 144 -10.09 -10.83 -2.82
N GLU A 145 -10.89 -10.46 -1.80
CA GLU A 145 -11.86 -11.38 -1.18
C GLU A 145 -13.05 -11.62 -2.11
N THR A 146 -13.30 -12.89 -2.45
CA THR A 146 -14.37 -13.27 -3.39
C THR A 146 -15.77 -13.01 -2.80
N SER A 147 -16.64 -12.45 -3.64
CA SER A 147 -18.04 -12.25 -3.27
C SER A 147 -18.79 -13.59 -3.19
N SER A 148 -19.75 -13.69 -2.27
CA SER A 148 -20.51 -14.93 -2.01
C SER A 148 -21.78 -15.06 -2.88
N PHE A 149 -21.68 -14.77 -4.19
CA PHE A 149 -22.82 -14.87 -5.11
C PHE A 149 -23.02 -16.29 -5.65
N THR A 150 -24.27 -16.69 -5.85
CA THR A 150 -24.62 -18.04 -6.38
C THR A 150 -24.14 -18.27 -7.81
N ASP A 151 -23.89 -17.20 -8.55
CA ASP A 151 -23.41 -17.13 -9.93
C ASP A 151 -22.03 -16.45 -10.03
N GLN A 152 -21.23 -16.47 -8.96
CA GLN A 152 -19.87 -15.88 -8.92
C GLN A 152 -19.02 -16.30 -10.14
N ALA A 153 -19.09 -17.56 -10.56
CA ALA A 153 -18.37 -18.10 -11.72
C ALA A 153 -18.83 -17.57 -13.10
N GLN A 154 -19.81 -16.65 -13.14
CA GLN A 154 -20.22 -15.92 -14.35
C GLN A 154 -19.71 -14.47 -14.38
N ILE A 155 -19.12 -14.00 -13.27
CA ILE A 155 -18.43 -12.70 -13.22
C ILE A 155 -17.09 -12.89 -13.93
N ALA A 156 -16.76 -11.99 -14.85
CA ALA A 156 -15.49 -12.07 -15.54
C ALA A 156 -14.32 -11.64 -14.64
N ASP A 157 -13.17 -12.31 -14.75
CA ASP A 157 -11.96 -12.08 -13.93
C ASP A 157 -11.53 -10.61 -13.85
N TRP A 158 -11.75 -9.83 -14.92
CA TRP A 158 -11.40 -8.40 -15.00
C TRP A 158 -12.34 -7.48 -14.20
N ALA A 159 -13.48 -7.98 -13.73
CA ALA A 159 -14.49 -7.25 -12.96
C ALA A 159 -14.60 -7.71 -11.50
N GLU A 160 -14.03 -8.88 -11.15
CA GLU A 160 -14.29 -9.55 -9.87
C GLU A 160 -13.86 -8.70 -8.66
N ALA A 161 -12.64 -8.14 -8.69
CA ALA A 161 -12.09 -7.36 -7.57
C ALA A 161 -12.80 -5.99 -7.40
N GLU A 162 -13.17 -5.34 -8.50
CA GLU A 162 -13.98 -4.12 -8.52
C GLU A 162 -15.42 -4.36 -7.98
N ILE A 163 -16.06 -5.46 -8.35
CA ILE A 163 -17.39 -5.84 -7.85
C ILE A 163 -17.32 -6.18 -6.36
N ALA A 164 -16.33 -6.97 -5.94
CA ALA A 164 -16.11 -7.31 -4.54
C ALA A 164 -15.87 -6.07 -3.67
N ALA A 165 -15.10 -5.10 -4.16
CA ALA A 165 -14.88 -3.83 -3.48
C ALA A 165 -16.18 -3.02 -3.29
N LEU A 166 -17.03 -2.91 -4.33
CA LEU A 166 -18.32 -2.23 -4.23
C LEU A 166 -19.31 -2.91 -3.29
N VAL A 167 -19.28 -4.24 -3.22
CA VAL A 167 -20.12 -5.04 -2.32
C VAL A 167 -19.64 -4.91 -0.87
N ALA A 168 -18.33 -5.02 -0.62
CA ALA A 168 -17.74 -4.83 0.70
C ALA A 168 -17.95 -3.39 1.23
N GLY A 169 -17.93 -2.39 0.36
CA GLY A 169 -18.28 -1.00 0.67
C GLY A 169 -19.78 -0.73 0.86
N GLY A 170 -20.67 -1.70 0.61
CA GLY A 170 -22.12 -1.55 0.71
C GLY A 170 -22.77 -0.72 -0.41
N PHE A 171 -22.00 -0.30 -1.41
CA PHE A 171 -22.47 0.49 -2.56
C PHE A 171 -23.24 -0.37 -3.57
N LEU A 172 -23.00 -1.68 -3.58
CA LEU A 172 -23.61 -2.63 -4.51
C LEU A 172 -24.13 -3.85 -3.75
N ASN A 173 -25.31 -4.36 -4.15
CA ASN A 173 -25.90 -5.56 -3.58
C ASN A 173 -26.19 -6.57 -4.69
N GLY A 174 -26.18 -7.86 -4.33
CA GLY A 174 -26.81 -8.91 -5.13
C GLY A 174 -28.33 -8.84 -5.08
N ASN A 175 -28.96 -9.73 -5.83
CA ASN A 175 -30.41 -9.91 -5.89
C ASN A 175 -30.90 -10.75 -4.69
N PRO A 176 -32.21 -10.69 -4.35
CA PRO A 176 -32.77 -11.46 -3.21
C PRO A 176 -32.66 -12.99 -3.32
N ASP A 177 -32.35 -13.52 -4.50
CA ASP A 177 -32.12 -14.95 -4.75
C ASP A 177 -30.65 -15.38 -4.52
N GLY A 178 -29.77 -14.45 -4.15
CA GLY A 178 -28.33 -14.69 -3.94
C GLY A 178 -27.46 -14.50 -5.19
N SER A 179 -28.06 -14.19 -6.35
CA SER A 179 -27.31 -13.96 -7.60
C SER A 179 -26.84 -12.52 -7.76
N PHE A 180 -25.72 -12.30 -8.43
CA PHE A 180 -25.31 -10.98 -8.91
C PHE A 180 -25.95 -10.63 -10.26
N ARG A 181 -26.03 -11.61 -11.17
CA ARG A 181 -26.43 -11.50 -12.58
C ARG A 181 -25.48 -10.61 -13.41
N PRO A 182 -24.18 -10.95 -13.50
CA PRO A 182 -23.17 -10.12 -14.16
C PRO A 182 -23.51 -9.79 -15.62
N GLN A 183 -23.92 -10.81 -16.39
CA GLN A 183 -24.23 -10.72 -17.81
C GLN A 183 -25.62 -10.13 -18.12
N ALA A 184 -26.40 -9.73 -17.11
CA ALA A 184 -27.71 -9.12 -17.34
C ALA A 184 -27.55 -7.68 -17.87
N THR A 185 -28.27 -7.36 -18.94
CA THR A 185 -28.45 -5.98 -19.41
C THR A 185 -29.03 -5.11 -18.31
N LEU A 186 -28.45 -3.94 -18.08
CA LEU A 186 -29.03 -2.93 -17.20
C LEU A 186 -30.08 -2.07 -17.90
N THR A 187 -31.16 -1.78 -17.18
CA THR A 187 -32.04 -0.66 -17.52
C THR A 187 -31.41 0.68 -17.12
N ARG A 188 -31.85 1.78 -17.75
CA ARG A 188 -31.43 3.15 -17.40
C ARG A 188 -31.72 3.50 -15.94
N ALA A 189 -32.85 3.03 -15.41
CA ALA A 189 -33.21 3.21 -14.00
C ALA A 189 -32.26 2.47 -13.04
N GLU A 190 -31.83 1.25 -13.37
CA GLU A 190 -30.86 0.51 -12.57
C GLU A 190 -29.47 1.15 -12.62
N ALA A 191 -29.03 1.59 -13.81
CA ALA A 191 -27.74 2.25 -13.99
C ALA A 191 -27.61 3.54 -13.16
N VAL A 192 -28.62 4.43 -13.19
CA VAL A 192 -28.62 5.62 -12.32
C VAL A 192 -28.74 5.25 -10.84
N THR A 193 -29.43 4.17 -10.50
CA THR A 193 -29.53 3.71 -9.11
C THR A 193 -28.19 3.20 -8.59
N MET A 194 -27.36 2.56 -9.43
CA MET A 194 -25.99 2.17 -9.06
C MET A 194 -25.11 3.40 -8.82
N VAL A 195 -25.19 4.43 -9.66
CA VAL A 195 -24.52 5.73 -9.42
C VAL A 195 -25.02 6.38 -8.12
N HIS A 196 -26.34 6.38 -7.88
CA HIS A 196 -26.93 6.99 -6.69
C HIS A 196 -26.47 6.30 -5.39
N LYS A 197 -26.32 4.97 -5.38
CA LYS A 197 -25.87 4.25 -4.18
C LYS A 197 -24.46 4.61 -3.72
N ILE A 198 -23.56 4.94 -4.64
CA ILE A 198 -22.21 5.38 -4.30
C ILE A 198 -22.11 6.91 -4.17
N THR A 199 -23.06 7.68 -4.72
CA THR A 199 -23.02 9.14 -4.75
C THR A 199 -24.21 9.74 -4.01
N ALA A 200 -23.95 10.27 -2.80
CA ALA A 200 -24.98 10.86 -1.97
C ALA A 200 -25.47 12.20 -2.53
N ASP A 201 -24.56 13.08 -2.98
CA ASP A 201 -24.92 14.27 -3.75
C ASP A 201 -23.79 14.71 -4.72
N LEU A 202 -24.16 15.58 -5.66
CA LEU A 202 -23.26 16.21 -6.63
C LEU A 202 -23.39 17.73 -6.58
N VAL A 203 -22.29 18.46 -6.37
CA VAL A 203 -22.21 19.91 -6.52
C VAL A 203 -21.64 20.24 -7.90
N ASN A 204 -22.55 20.63 -8.80
CA ASN A 204 -22.28 21.01 -10.19
C ASN A 204 -22.54 22.50 -10.49
N VAL A 205 -22.92 23.29 -9.49
CA VAL A 205 -23.12 24.74 -9.59
C VAL A 205 -22.26 25.46 -8.54
N ALA A 206 -21.67 26.60 -8.90
CA ALA A 206 -20.90 27.42 -7.98
C ALA A 206 -21.78 27.99 -6.86
N GLY A 207 -21.28 28.01 -5.61
CA GLY A 207 -22.08 28.44 -4.46
C GLY A 207 -21.49 28.05 -3.10
N VAL A 208 -22.23 28.39 -2.04
CA VAL A 208 -21.89 28.01 -0.66
C VAL A 208 -22.85 26.93 -0.19
N TYR A 209 -22.32 25.82 0.31
CA TYR A 209 -23.07 24.63 0.73
C TYR A 209 -22.78 24.33 2.20
N SER A 210 -23.82 24.04 2.98
CA SER A 210 -23.73 23.85 4.45
C SER A 210 -24.72 22.83 5.00
N GLN A 211 -25.16 21.89 4.16
CA GLN A 211 -25.94 20.73 4.60
C GLN A 211 -25.03 19.52 4.69
N ASP A 212 -25.12 18.76 5.78
CA ASP A 212 -24.37 17.51 5.95
C ASP A 212 -24.68 16.52 4.81
N THR A 213 -23.68 15.75 4.39
CA THR A 213 -23.81 14.70 3.39
C THR A 213 -23.57 13.33 4.02
N GLU A 214 -24.61 12.48 4.03
CA GLU A 214 -24.50 11.08 4.43
C GLU A 214 -24.10 10.23 3.22
N GLY A 215 -22.83 9.81 3.17
CA GLY A 215 -22.20 9.13 2.04
C GLY A 215 -21.20 10.02 1.30
N ASN A 216 -20.86 9.65 0.05
CA ASN A 216 -19.85 10.35 -0.72
C ASN A 216 -20.41 11.61 -1.40
N LEU A 217 -19.64 12.70 -1.38
CA LEU A 217 -19.94 13.95 -2.07
C LEU A 217 -19.01 14.13 -3.28
N VAL A 218 -19.56 14.46 -4.45
CA VAL A 218 -18.79 14.88 -5.62
C VAL A 218 -18.94 16.39 -5.82
N VAL A 219 -17.85 17.09 -6.08
CA VAL A 219 -17.81 18.50 -6.51
C VAL A 219 -17.13 18.52 -7.86
N ASN A 220 -17.86 18.84 -8.92
CA ASN A 220 -17.34 18.82 -10.30
C ASN A 220 -17.32 20.21 -10.96
N THR A 221 -17.36 21.29 -10.17
CA THR A 221 -17.31 22.67 -10.68
C THR A 221 -16.52 23.59 -9.75
N THR A 222 -16.02 24.69 -10.32
CA THR A 222 -15.27 25.74 -9.60
C THR A 222 -16.19 26.71 -8.87
N GLY A 223 -15.65 27.43 -7.88
CA GLY A 223 -16.36 28.48 -7.15
C GLY A 223 -17.27 27.94 -6.06
N VAL A 224 -16.90 26.79 -5.48
CA VAL A 224 -17.65 26.10 -4.43
C VAL A 224 -16.98 26.33 -3.08
N GLU A 225 -17.75 26.77 -2.08
CA GLU A 225 -17.35 26.76 -0.67
C GLU A 225 -18.25 25.79 0.11
N LEU A 226 -17.68 24.71 0.63
CA LEU A 226 -18.33 23.84 1.61
C LEU A 226 -18.06 24.45 3.01
N SER A 227 -19.10 24.68 3.80
CA SER A 227 -19.05 25.43 5.07
C SER A 227 -19.83 24.74 6.18
N ASP A 228 -19.23 24.64 7.37
CA ASP A 228 -19.90 24.21 8.61
C ASP A 228 -20.68 22.87 8.50
N MET A 229 -20.17 21.93 7.70
CA MET A 229 -20.83 20.64 7.38
C MET A 229 -19.93 19.41 7.57
N THR A 230 -20.55 18.25 7.70
CA THR A 230 -19.93 16.93 7.78
C THR A 230 -20.24 16.11 6.54
N ILE A 231 -19.23 15.42 6.00
CA ILE A 231 -19.35 14.43 4.92
C ILE A 231 -18.94 13.08 5.52
N THR A 232 -19.86 12.12 5.57
CA THR A 232 -19.60 10.83 6.24
C THR A 232 -18.84 9.83 5.37
N GLY A 233 -18.88 10.00 4.04
CA GLY A 233 -18.06 9.26 3.09
C GLY A 233 -16.87 10.06 2.57
N ASN A 234 -16.44 9.73 1.35
CA ASN A 234 -15.38 10.40 0.60
C ASN A 234 -15.86 11.73 0.00
N LEU A 235 -14.92 12.65 -0.21
CA LEU A 235 -15.12 13.90 -0.96
C LEU A 235 -14.29 13.86 -2.25
N TYR A 236 -14.96 13.83 -3.40
CA TYR A 236 -14.33 13.89 -4.72
C TYR A 236 -14.34 15.33 -5.23
N LEU A 237 -13.17 15.94 -5.31
CA LEU A 237 -12.94 17.23 -5.97
C LEU A 237 -12.54 16.93 -7.41
N ALA A 238 -13.56 16.65 -8.22
CA ALA A 238 -13.47 15.98 -9.51
C ALA A 238 -12.92 16.88 -10.63
N GLU A 239 -12.57 16.26 -11.75
CA GLU A 239 -11.90 16.89 -12.89
C GLU A 239 -12.62 18.14 -13.44
N GLY A 240 -13.96 18.18 -13.38
CA GLY A 240 -14.78 19.29 -13.86
C GLY A 240 -14.53 20.65 -13.17
N ILE A 241 -13.85 20.66 -12.01
CA ILE A 241 -13.32 21.90 -11.39
C ILE A 241 -12.30 22.59 -12.32
N GLY A 242 -11.63 21.83 -13.20
CA GLY A 242 -10.63 22.30 -14.14
C GLY A 242 -9.42 22.89 -13.41
N GLU A 243 -9.06 24.13 -13.72
CA GLU A 243 -8.00 24.89 -13.03
C GLU A 243 -8.56 25.81 -11.91
N GLY A 244 -9.85 25.69 -11.59
CA GLY A 244 -10.59 26.56 -10.68
C GLY A 244 -10.54 26.18 -9.19
N GLU A 245 -11.14 27.00 -8.33
CA GLU A 245 -11.01 26.87 -6.87
C GLU A 245 -12.20 26.21 -6.18
N VAL A 246 -11.91 25.45 -5.12
CA VAL A 246 -12.86 24.97 -4.12
C VAL A 246 -12.30 25.28 -2.72
N LYS A 247 -13.18 25.61 -1.79
CA LYS A 247 -12.85 25.89 -0.39
C LYS A 247 -13.65 25.01 0.57
N LEU A 248 -13.00 24.53 1.62
CA LEU A 248 -13.58 23.80 2.74
C LEU A 248 -13.38 24.63 4.00
N ASN A 249 -14.44 24.97 4.73
CA ASN A 249 -14.42 25.89 5.86
C ASN A 249 -15.18 25.29 7.06
N ASN A 250 -14.47 24.91 8.12
CA ASN A 250 -15.02 24.11 9.23
C ASN A 250 -15.67 22.78 8.78
N VAL A 251 -15.20 22.17 7.70
CA VAL A 251 -15.75 20.92 7.14
C VAL A 251 -15.10 19.71 7.80
N THR A 252 -15.88 18.70 8.18
CA THR A 252 -15.37 17.39 8.60
C THR A 252 -15.61 16.37 7.50
N VAL A 253 -14.53 15.79 6.95
CA VAL A 253 -14.61 14.64 6.03
C VAL A 253 -14.16 13.40 6.79
N LEU A 254 -15.02 12.39 6.91
CA LEU A 254 -14.71 11.15 7.62
C LEU A 254 -14.00 10.13 6.72
N GLY A 255 -14.35 10.09 5.43
CA GLY A 255 -13.61 9.35 4.41
C GLY A 255 -12.41 10.12 3.88
N ASP A 256 -12.01 9.77 2.66
CA ASP A 256 -10.86 10.35 1.98
C ASP A 256 -11.25 11.56 1.12
N ILE A 257 -10.32 12.49 0.90
CA ILE A 257 -10.47 13.56 -0.09
C ILE A 257 -9.68 13.18 -1.34
N ILE A 258 -10.38 12.96 -2.45
CA ILE A 258 -9.78 12.67 -3.75
C ILE A 258 -9.77 13.98 -4.55
N VAL A 259 -8.61 14.37 -5.07
CA VAL A 259 -8.38 15.66 -5.74
C VAL A 259 -7.91 15.41 -7.18
N GLU A 260 -8.84 15.56 -8.11
CA GLU A 260 -8.68 15.32 -9.55
C GLU A 260 -8.75 16.63 -10.37
N GLY A 261 -9.33 17.68 -9.78
CA GLY A 261 -9.34 19.05 -10.32
C GLY A 261 -8.60 20.07 -9.43
N GLY A 262 -8.41 21.28 -9.97
CA GLY A 262 -7.71 22.40 -9.33
C GLY A 262 -6.37 22.77 -9.99
N SER A 263 -5.82 23.91 -9.57
CA SER A 263 -4.55 24.49 -10.03
C SER A 263 -3.67 24.95 -8.85
N VAL A 264 -2.59 25.69 -9.12
CA VAL A 264 -1.64 26.19 -8.10
C VAL A 264 -2.21 27.22 -7.10
N ASN A 265 -3.47 27.65 -7.24
CA ASN A 265 -4.12 28.61 -6.32
C ASN A 265 -5.36 28.04 -5.61
N THR A 266 -5.53 26.72 -5.62
CA THR A 266 -6.82 26.06 -5.37
C THR A 266 -6.81 25.21 -4.10
N ILE A 267 -7.90 24.47 -3.88
CA ILE A 267 -8.18 23.58 -2.74
C ILE A 267 -7.73 24.15 -1.39
N LYS A 268 -8.53 25.07 -0.87
CA LYS A 268 -8.29 25.74 0.42
C LYS A 268 -9.02 25.01 1.53
N VAL A 269 -8.29 24.40 2.45
CA VAL A 269 -8.84 23.78 3.67
C VAL A 269 -8.62 24.76 4.81
N GLU A 270 -9.69 25.34 5.34
CA GLU A 270 -9.68 26.46 6.28
C GLU A 270 -10.56 26.20 7.52
N GLY A 271 -10.52 27.12 8.48
CA GLY A 271 -11.26 26.99 9.73
C GLY A 271 -10.81 25.78 10.56
N GLN A 272 -11.72 25.23 11.36
CA GLN A 272 -11.49 24.04 12.19
C GLN A 272 -11.77 22.73 11.42
N SER A 273 -11.50 22.72 10.11
CA SER A 273 -11.76 21.55 9.26
C SER A 273 -10.97 20.33 9.72
N LYS A 274 -11.54 19.14 9.50
CA LYS A 274 -10.96 17.85 9.88
C LYS A 274 -10.97 16.92 8.69
N VAL A 275 -9.82 16.36 8.36
CA VAL A 275 -9.61 15.58 7.15
C VAL A 275 -8.76 14.35 7.45
N ASN A 276 -9.10 13.22 6.82
CA ASN A 276 -8.38 11.97 6.99
C ASN A 276 -7.25 11.84 5.95
N ASN A 277 -7.37 10.94 4.96
CA ASN A 277 -6.41 10.85 3.87
C ASN A 277 -6.76 11.84 2.76
N ILE A 278 -5.74 12.22 1.98
CA ILE A 278 -5.88 13.12 0.82
C ILE A 278 -5.09 12.52 -0.33
N ILE A 279 -5.74 12.31 -1.46
CA ILE A 279 -5.17 11.67 -2.65
C ILE A 279 -5.22 12.70 -3.78
N VAL A 280 -4.06 13.10 -4.31
CA VAL A 280 -3.97 14.06 -5.42
C VAL A 280 -3.65 13.31 -6.71
N ASP A 281 -4.66 13.13 -7.56
CA ASP A 281 -4.66 12.28 -8.75
C ASP A 281 -5.26 13.00 -9.97
N LYS A 282 -4.83 14.25 -10.19
CA LYS A 282 -5.26 15.06 -11.32
C LYS A 282 -4.63 14.58 -12.63
N ALA A 283 -5.47 14.43 -13.65
CA ALA A 283 -5.06 14.16 -15.02
C ALA A 283 -4.25 15.32 -15.64
N GLY A 284 -3.37 14.99 -16.59
CA GLY A 284 -2.52 15.96 -17.26
C GLY A 284 -1.26 16.36 -16.49
N LYS A 285 -0.76 17.58 -16.72
CA LYS A 285 0.57 18.03 -16.24
C LYS A 285 0.55 19.22 -15.27
N ASN A 286 -0.57 19.93 -15.18
CA ASN A 286 -0.70 21.16 -14.41
C ASN A 286 -0.83 20.85 -12.91
N PRO A 287 0.09 21.32 -12.05
CA PRO A 287 0.08 20.94 -10.63
C PRO A 287 -1.08 21.55 -9.85
N VAL A 288 -1.58 20.78 -8.87
CA VAL A 288 -2.58 21.23 -7.90
C VAL A 288 -1.90 21.77 -6.64
N ARG A 289 -2.44 22.83 -6.03
CA ARG A 289 -2.09 23.20 -4.64
C ARG A 289 -3.21 22.76 -3.71
N VAL A 290 -2.83 22.27 -2.53
CA VAL A 290 -3.73 22.06 -1.39
C VAL A 290 -3.18 22.89 -0.22
N LEU A 291 -3.95 23.89 0.20
CA LEU A 291 -3.55 24.88 1.21
C LEU A 291 -4.30 24.64 2.52
N PHE A 292 -3.56 24.37 3.60
CA PHE A 292 -4.09 24.13 4.94
C PHE A 292 -3.94 25.37 5.83
N GLY A 293 -5.07 25.84 6.36
CA GLY A 293 -5.13 26.85 7.40
C GLY A 293 -4.59 26.35 8.75
N ASN A 294 -4.16 27.28 9.61
CA ASN A 294 -3.47 26.99 10.87
C ASN A 294 -4.30 26.23 11.94
N LEU A 295 -5.60 26.02 11.71
CA LEU A 295 -6.52 25.34 12.64
C LEU A 295 -7.03 23.99 12.09
N VAL A 296 -6.55 23.55 10.93
CA VAL A 296 -6.96 22.30 10.30
C VAL A 296 -6.29 21.10 10.98
N GLU A 297 -7.07 20.04 11.18
CA GLU A 297 -6.63 18.76 11.71
C GLU A 297 -6.58 17.74 10.56
N ALA A 298 -5.38 17.47 10.03
CA ALA A 298 -5.15 16.43 9.02
C ALA A 298 -4.47 15.23 9.69
N LYS A 299 -5.11 14.04 9.67
CA LYS A 299 -4.66 12.87 10.44
C LYS A 299 -4.16 11.69 9.61
N GLY A 300 -4.63 11.56 8.37
CA GLY A 300 -4.30 10.45 7.50
C GLY A 300 -3.01 10.64 6.71
N THR A 301 -2.93 9.92 5.60
CA THR A 301 -1.84 9.98 4.62
C THR A 301 -2.17 10.96 3.50
N VAL A 302 -1.19 11.76 3.08
CA VAL A 302 -1.28 12.56 1.85
C VAL A 302 -0.56 11.80 0.72
N THR A 303 -1.31 11.28 -0.26
CA THR A 303 -0.79 10.50 -1.39
C THR A 303 -0.78 11.33 -2.66
N LEU A 304 0.38 11.45 -3.29
CA LEU A 304 0.64 12.32 -4.45
C LEU A 304 0.98 11.47 -5.68
N LYS A 305 -0.06 11.14 -6.46
CA LYS A 305 0.06 10.45 -7.75
C LYS A 305 0.34 11.43 -8.89
N SER A 306 -0.11 12.68 -8.77
CA SER A 306 0.06 13.78 -9.73
C SER A 306 0.85 14.96 -9.12
N ASN A 307 1.38 15.85 -9.97
CA ASN A 307 2.23 16.97 -9.53
C ASN A 307 1.47 17.88 -8.55
N ALA A 308 2.07 18.19 -7.40
CA ALA A 308 1.34 18.82 -6.30
C ALA A 308 2.19 19.77 -5.43
N THR A 309 1.52 20.78 -4.86
CA THR A 309 2.02 21.63 -3.79
C THR A 309 1.15 21.46 -2.54
N ILE A 310 1.73 20.95 -1.46
CA ILE A 310 1.06 20.78 -0.16
C ILE A 310 1.59 21.86 0.78
N GLU A 311 0.73 22.76 1.25
CA GLU A 311 1.16 23.94 2.00
C GLU A 311 0.42 24.08 3.33
N GLY A 312 1.15 24.31 4.41
CA GLY A 312 0.57 24.50 5.74
C GLY A 312 1.63 24.95 6.74
N ASN A 313 1.35 26.03 7.47
CA ASN A 313 2.34 26.64 8.36
C ASN A 313 2.38 26.01 9.77
N VAL A 314 1.25 25.52 10.27
CA VAL A 314 1.13 24.85 11.59
C VAL A 314 0.45 23.48 11.43
N LEU A 315 0.83 22.76 10.37
CA LEU A 315 0.27 21.46 10.04
C LEU A 315 1.17 20.33 10.58
N ALA A 316 0.57 19.28 11.11
CA ALA A 316 1.25 18.01 11.38
C ALA A 316 0.65 16.95 10.44
N LEU A 317 1.51 16.15 9.80
CA LEU A 317 1.12 15.05 8.92
C LEU A 317 1.84 13.78 9.37
N THR A 318 1.09 12.69 9.52
CA THR A 318 1.66 11.36 9.81
C THR A 318 2.52 10.89 8.63
N LYS A 319 1.97 10.93 7.41
CA LYS A 319 2.63 10.37 6.24
C LYS A 319 2.35 11.16 4.96
N VAL A 320 3.38 11.34 4.14
CA VAL A 320 3.26 11.76 2.73
C VAL A 320 3.82 10.63 1.85
N VAL A 321 3.07 10.21 0.84
CA VAL A 321 3.48 9.20 -0.15
C VAL A 321 3.55 9.86 -1.52
N VAL A 322 4.68 9.73 -2.21
CA VAL A 322 4.85 10.20 -3.60
C VAL A 322 4.90 8.98 -4.52
N ASP A 323 3.80 8.74 -5.24
CA ASP A 323 3.54 7.48 -5.94
C ASP A 323 3.37 7.62 -7.47
N GLY A 324 3.59 8.82 -7.99
CA GLY A 324 3.57 9.08 -9.44
C GLY A 324 4.07 10.47 -9.82
N ALA A 325 3.82 11.45 -8.93
CA ALA A 325 4.13 12.86 -9.13
C ALA A 325 5.60 13.09 -9.49
N LYS A 326 5.86 13.82 -10.57
CA LYS A 326 7.21 14.16 -11.06
C LYS A 326 7.77 15.41 -10.38
N GLU A 327 6.91 16.32 -9.95
CA GLU A 327 7.27 17.50 -9.19
C GLU A 327 6.35 17.63 -7.96
N VAL A 328 6.95 17.66 -6.78
CA VAL A 328 6.26 17.82 -5.49
C VAL A 328 6.90 18.96 -4.70
N GLN A 329 6.05 19.82 -4.14
CA GLN A 329 6.47 20.89 -3.23
C GLN A 329 5.75 20.73 -1.90
N LEU A 330 6.49 20.65 -0.80
CA LEU A 330 5.96 20.72 0.57
C LEU A 330 6.38 22.07 1.13
N VAL A 331 5.43 22.86 1.66
CA VAL A 331 5.63 24.30 1.88
C VAL A 331 5.15 24.74 3.27
N GLY A 332 5.98 25.50 3.98
CA GLY A 332 5.67 26.10 5.29
C GLY A 332 6.16 25.27 6.47
N GLY A 333 5.93 25.76 7.69
CA GLY A 333 6.40 25.20 8.97
C GLY A 333 5.80 23.84 9.39
N MET A 334 5.31 23.04 8.45
CA MET A 334 4.72 21.73 8.69
C MET A 334 5.71 20.71 9.27
N LYS A 335 5.17 19.77 10.03
CA LYS A 335 5.87 18.64 10.63
C LYS A 335 5.36 17.35 10.02
N ILE A 336 6.27 16.53 9.49
CA ILE A 336 5.95 15.28 8.79
C ILE A 336 6.69 14.14 9.47
N GLU A 337 6.00 13.09 9.90
CA GLU A 337 6.66 11.94 10.54
C GLU A 337 7.38 11.08 9.49
N GLU A 338 6.70 10.73 8.41
CA GLU A 338 7.26 9.97 7.30
C GLU A 338 6.95 10.59 5.92
N ILE A 339 7.97 10.66 5.05
CA ILE A 339 7.80 10.77 3.60
C ILE A 339 8.25 9.44 2.98
N VAL A 340 7.43 8.86 2.10
CA VAL A 340 7.78 7.71 1.27
C VAL A 340 7.75 8.12 -0.19
N VAL A 341 8.83 7.91 -0.92
CA VAL A 341 8.90 8.15 -2.36
C VAL A 341 9.00 6.80 -3.06
N ASN A 342 7.94 6.42 -3.78
CA ASN A 342 7.84 5.16 -4.51
C ASN A 342 8.29 5.28 -5.97
N GLN A 343 8.16 6.47 -6.57
CA GLN A 343 8.47 6.73 -7.99
C GLN A 343 9.41 7.93 -8.13
N THR A 344 10.18 7.98 -9.22
CA THR A 344 11.11 9.08 -9.51
C THR A 344 10.40 10.44 -9.47
N THR A 345 10.90 11.33 -8.61
CA THR A 345 10.32 12.67 -8.39
C THR A 345 11.39 13.73 -8.12
N GLU A 346 11.05 14.98 -8.37
CA GLU A 346 11.65 16.15 -7.73
C GLU A 346 10.83 16.53 -6.51
N LEU A 347 11.37 16.33 -5.31
CA LEU A 347 10.77 16.73 -4.05
C LEU A 347 11.46 17.99 -3.49
N ALA A 348 10.69 19.07 -3.37
CA ALA A 348 11.15 20.33 -2.80
C ALA A 348 10.55 20.58 -1.40
N LEU A 349 11.42 20.80 -0.41
CA LEU A 349 11.04 21.17 0.96
C LEU A 349 11.25 22.68 1.17
N VAL A 350 10.16 23.44 1.26
CA VAL A 350 10.16 24.90 1.14
C VAL A 350 9.72 25.57 2.44
N ASP A 351 10.45 26.60 2.88
CA ASP A 351 10.06 27.48 3.98
C ASP A 351 9.78 26.77 5.33
N GLY A 352 10.71 25.93 5.77
CA GLY A 352 10.76 25.45 7.15
C GLY A 352 10.10 24.10 7.41
N VAL A 353 9.79 23.32 6.37
CA VAL A 353 9.28 21.94 6.51
C VAL A 353 10.24 21.10 7.35
N THR A 354 9.69 20.36 8.32
CA THR A 354 10.46 19.43 9.15
C THR A 354 9.98 17.99 8.94
N VAL A 355 10.91 17.10 8.58
CA VAL A 355 10.63 15.70 8.27
C VAL A 355 11.43 14.80 9.23
N GLN A 356 10.75 13.88 9.91
CA GLN A 356 11.41 12.94 10.80
C GLN A 356 12.10 11.82 10.00
N THR A 357 11.43 11.20 9.03
CA THR A 357 12.03 10.19 8.14
C THR A 357 11.62 10.42 6.69
N ALA A 358 12.56 10.38 5.76
CA ALA A 358 12.28 10.25 4.33
C ALA A 358 12.83 8.91 3.81
N THR A 359 12.00 8.12 3.15
CA THR A 359 12.35 6.80 2.59
C THR A 359 12.19 6.85 1.07
N ILE A 360 13.29 6.62 0.33
CA ILE A 360 13.32 6.61 -1.14
C ILE A 360 13.38 5.14 -1.58
N ASN A 361 12.26 4.58 -2.04
CA ASN A 361 12.11 3.16 -2.38
C ASN A 361 12.72 2.82 -3.73
N GLU A 362 13.02 1.54 -3.97
CA GLU A 362 13.85 1.05 -5.09
C GLU A 362 13.45 1.59 -6.48
N LYS A 363 12.14 1.73 -6.74
CA LYS A 363 11.59 2.25 -8.01
C LYS A 363 11.73 3.77 -8.19
N ALA A 364 12.18 4.50 -7.17
CA ALA A 364 12.33 5.95 -7.20
C ALA A 364 13.72 6.40 -7.70
N GLU A 365 14.27 5.73 -8.71
CA GLU A 365 15.62 5.99 -9.21
C GLU A 365 15.79 7.42 -9.75
N GLY A 366 16.93 8.05 -9.48
CA GLY A 366 17.20 9.43 -9.93
C GLY A 366 16.40 10.51 -9.19
N THR A 367 15.72 10.16 -8.09
CA THR A 367 14.98 11.14 -7.25
C THR A 367 15.86 12.29 -6.80
N LEU A 368 15.27 13.49 -6.79
CA LEU A 368 15.94 14.72 -6.45
C LEU A 368 15.30 15.37 -5.22
N LEU A 369 16.04 15.43 -4.10
CA LEU A 369 15.59 16.12 -2.89
C LEU A 369 16.28 17.49 -2.78
N ARG A 370 15.49 18.56 -2.75
CA ARG A 370 15.99 19.95 -2.71
C ARG A 370 15.26 20.77 -1.64
N GLY A 371 15.89 21.84 -1.17
CA GLY A 371 15.26 22.79 -0.24
C GLY A 371 15.27 24.22 -0.79
N ARG A 372 14.31 25.05 -0.39
CA ARG A 372 14.20 26.46 -0.78
C ARG A 372 13.68 27.31 0.37
N GLY A 373 14.04 28.59 0.38
CA GLY A 373 13.53 29.56 1.37
C GLY A 373 14.10 29.33 2.78
N ALA A 374 13.26 29.47 3.80
CA ALA A 374 13.64 29.21 5.19
C ALA A 374 14.07 27.74 5.39
N ALA A 375 15.07 27.52 6.24
CA ALA A 375 15.82 26.27 6.29
C ALA A 375 15.01 25.08 6.84
N SER A 376 14.35 24.35 5.93
CA SER A 376 13.74 23.03 6.12
C SER A 376 14.75 22.00 6.67
N SER A 377 14.28 20.89 7.21
CA SER A 377 15.16 19.82 7.71
C SER A 377 14.60 18.41 7.57
N VAL A 378 15.46 17.44 7.28
CA VAL A 378 15.15 16.00 7.28
C VAL A 378 16.08 15.28 8.26
N LYS A 379 15.51 14.57 9.24
CA LYS A 379 16.29 13.97 10.34
C LYS A 379 16.88 12.60 10.00
N TYR A 380 16.17 11.73 9.30
CA TYR A 380 16.67 10.47 8.74
C TYR A 380 16.31 10.37 7.26
N ILE A 381 17.24 9.86 6.43
CA ILE A 381 17.00 9.55 5.02
C ILE A 381 17.37 8.09 4.78
N ASN A 382 16.40 7.25 4.40
CA ASN A 382 16.63 5.87 3.98
C ASN A 382 16.64 5.83 2.45
N VAL A 383 17.66 5.22 1.85
CA VAL A 383 17.88 5.22 0.40
C VAL A 383 17.97 3.78 -0.09
N ASN A 384 16.95 3.36 -0.82
CA ASN A 384 16.86 2.06 -1.50
C ASN A 384 16.96 2.22 -3.04
N ALA A 385 16.86 3.45 -3.56
CA ALA A 385 16.95 3.76 -4.99
C ALA A 385 18.36 4.16 -5.44
N ASN A 386 18.70 3.84 -6.69
CA ASN A 386 19.88 4.38 -7.36
C ASN A 386 19.71 5.88 -7.70
N GLY A 387 20.82 6.59 -7.81
CA GLY A 387 20.88 7.93 -8.41
C GLY A 387 20.28 9.07 -7.57
N LEU A 388 19.94 8.85 -6.29
CA LEU A 388 19.46 9.91 -5.40
C LEU A 388 20.43 11.11 -5.37
N GLU A 389 19.90 12.31 -5.59
CA GLU A 389 20.65 13.55 -5.45
C GLU A 389 20.03 14.47 -4.39
N LEU A 390 20.87 14.91 -3.45
CA LEU A 390 20.54 15.91 -2.43
C LEU A 390 21.10 17.27 -2.87
N LYS A 391 20.25 18.28 -3.00
CA LYS A 391 20.66 19.67 -3.28
C LYS A 391 20.74 20.49 -1.99
N LYS A 392 21.20 21.74 -2.12
CA LYS A 392 21.25 22.72 -1.01
C LYS A 392 19.83 23.12 -0.58
N GLY A 393 19.73 23.78 0.56
CA GLY A 393 18.50 24.45 1.05
C GLY A 393 17.72 23.74 2.16
N PHE A 394 18.15 22.54 2.58
CA PHE A 394 17.61 21.89 3.79
C PHE A 394 18.74 21.28 4.63
N LYS A 395 18.49 21.12 5.93
CA LYS A 395 19.41 20.54 6.92
C LYS A 395 19.20 19.02 7.02
N TYR A 396 20.28 18.27 7.05
CA TYR A 396 20.29 16.83 7.37
C TYR A 396 21.64 16.47 7.99
N ASN A 397 21.71 15.39 8.79
CA ASN A 397 23.00 14.81 9.16
C ASN A 397 23.38 13.74 8.12
N LYS A 398 24.62 13.75 7.62
CA LYS A 398 25.14 12.74 6.69
C LYS A 398 25.12 11.34 7.32
N ASP A 399 25.43 11.22 8.62
CA ASP A 399 25.42 9.92 9.33
C ASP A 399 24.01 9.32 9.47
N ASN A 400 22.98 10.15 9.29
CA ASN A 400 21.57 9.74 9.30
C ASN A 400 21.05 9.39 7.89
N VAL A 401 21.90 9.44 6.85
CA VAL A 401 21.58 8.97 5.50
C VAL A 401 22.02 7.51 5.39
N LYS A 402 21.04 6.60 5.45
CA LYS A 402 21.24 5.16 5.37
C LYS A 402 21.01 4.69 3.94
N VAL A 403 22.02 4.06 3.35
CA VAL A 403 21.96 3.51 1.98
C VAL A 403 21.89 1.99 2.06
N ALA A 404 20.91 1.39 1.40
CA ALA A 404 20.76 -0.06 1.34
C ALA A 404 21.85 -0.70 0.48
N ALA A 405 22.23 -1.94 0.80
CA ALA A 405 23.28 -2.68 0.09
C ALA A 405 22.95 -2.99 -1.39
N THR A 406 21.66 -2.89 -1.78
CA THR A 406 21.18 -3.03 -3.16
C THR A 406 21.46 -1.79 -4.02
N VAL A 407 21.76 -0.64 -3.43
CA VAL A 407 22.05 0.61 -4.15
C VAL A 407 23.49 0.58 -4.67
N THR A 408 23.63 0.59 -5.99
CA THR A 408 24.92 0.53 -6.69
C THR A 408 25.55 1.90 -6.96
N THR A 409 24.77 2.97 -6.79
CA THR A 409 25.20 4.35 -7.05
C THR A 409 25.11 5.20 -5.78
N THR A 410 26.25 5.68 -5.29
CA THR A 410 26.31 6.50 -4.08
C THR A 410 25.48 7.78 -4.23
N PRO A 411 24.65 8.16 -3.23
CA PRO A 411 23.90 9.41 -3.28
C PRO A 411 24.78 10.63 -3.52
N LYS A 412 24.36 11.51 -4.42
CA LYS A 412 25.06 12.77 -4.70
C LYS A 412 24.74 13.78 -3.61
N PHE A 413 25.77 14.32 -2.98
CA PHE A 413 25.68 15.38 -1.97
C PHE A 413 26.04 16.74 -2.60
N PRO A 414 25.52 17.87 -2.11
CA PRO A 414 25.85 19.17 -2.66
C PRO A 414 27.31 19.51 -2.34
N GLU A 415 28.02 20.03 -3.34
CA GLU A 415 29.42 20.47 -3.16
C GLU A 415 29.56 21.49 -2.03
N SER A 416 30.60 21.31 -1.21
CA SER A 416 31.06 22.27 -0.22
C SER A 416 31.54 23.53 -0.93
N GLY A 417 30.65 24.51 -1.08
CA GLY A 417 30.96 25.75 -1.78
C GLY A 417 32.06 26.53 -1.06
N GLY A 418 33.20 26.72 -1.74
CA GLY A 418 34.25 27.60 -1.26
C GLY A 418 33.80 29.06 -1.32
N GLY A 419 33.76 29.72 -0.15
CA GLY A 419 33.70 31.17 -0.01
C GLY A 419 34.88 31.60 0.84
N GLY A 420 35.87 32.28 0.24
CA GLY A 420 37.13 32.60 0.91
C GLY A 420 37.09 33.91 1.71
N GLY A 421 37.90 33.99 2.77
CA GLY A 421 38.25 35.24 3.44
C GLY A 421 38.31 35.17 4.97
N GLY A 422 39.48 34.86 5.54
CA GLY A 422 39.70 34.88 7.00
C GLY A 422 40.79 33.93 7.47
N GLY A 423 42.06 34.27 7.22
CA GLY A 423 43.20 33.35 7.39
C GLY A 423 43.54 32.98 8.85
N GLY A 424 43.85 31.70 9.05
CA GLY A 424 44.45 31.15 10.27
C GLY A 424 45.01 29.77 9.99
N SER A 425 46.25 29.69 9.48
CA SER A 425 46.90 28.44 9.08
C SER A 425 48.08 28.12 9.97
N SER A 426 48.06 26.94 10.62
CA SER A 426 49.24 26.05 10.69
C SER A 426 48.88 24.71 11.36
N SER A 427 48.89 23.64 10.56
CA SER A 427 49.38 22.30 10.91
C SER A 427 49.23 21.80 12.36
N GLY A 428 48.14 21.07 12.62
CA GLY A 428 48.08 20.04 13.66
C GLY A 428 47.70 18.71 13.03
N GLY A 429 48.68 17.86 12.72
CA GLY A 429 48.41 16.48 12.31
C GLY A 429 47.79 15.73 13.49
N GLY A 430 46.51 15.35 13.38
CA GLY A 430 45.74 14.79 14.48
C GLY A 430 44.76 13.73 13.99
N THR A 431 45.20 12.48 13.96
CA THR A 431 44.29 11.34 14.05
C THR A 431 43.62 11.37 15.42
N VAL A 432 42.30 11.59 15.42
CA VAL A 432 41.39 11.31 16.54
C VAL A 432 40.22 10.55 15.90
N THR A 433 40.35 9.26 15.64
CA THR A 433 40.10 8.15 16.58
C THR A 433 38.67 8.17 17.11
N GLU A 434 37.98 7.04 17.00
CA GLU A 434 36.63 6.84 17.56
C GLU A 434 36.56 7.32 19.01
N LYS A 435 35.55 8.14 19.32
CA LYS A 435 35.32 8.55 20.70
C LYS A 435 34.57 7.43 21.41
N ALA A 436 35.32 6.52 22.03
CA ALA A 436 34.78 5.37 22.73
C ALA A 436 33.70 5.78 23.76
N ILE A 437 32.50 5.26 23.60
CA ILE A 437 31.40 5.44 24.56
C ILE A 437 31.77 4.66 25.84
N THR A 438 31.71 5.33 26.99
CA THR A 438 31.95 4.70 28.29
C THR A 438 30.68 4.79 29.12
N ILE A 439 30.08 3.62 29.42
CA ILE A 439 28.91 3.50 30.29
C ILE A 439 29.43 3.27 31.71
N GLU A 440 29.00 4.08 32.69
CA GLU A 440 29.51 3.97 34.07
C GLU A 440 28.80 2.87 34.89
N SER A 441 27.47 2.79 34.79
CA SER A 441 26.67 1.80 35.48
C SER A 441 25.31 1.54 34.82
N PHE A 442 24.71 0.41 35.17
CA PHE A 442 23.34 0.05 34.87
C PHE A 442 22.52 0.00 36.16
N ILE A 443 21.34 0.62 36.17
CA ILE A 443 20.41 0.56 37.29
C ILE A 443 19.22 -0.32 36.88
N VAL A 444 19.02 -1.40 37.64
CA VAL A 444 18.03 -2.46 37.40
C VAL A 444 16.96 -2.39 38.49
N ASN A 445 15.71 -2.18 38.13
CA ASN A 445 14.59 -2.27 39.06
C ASN A 445 14.12 -3.73 39.15
N VAL A 446 14.24 -4.32 40.33
CA VAL A 446 13.80 -5.69 40.66
C VAL A 446 12.68 -5.60 41.68
N ASN A 447 11.47 -6.04 41.31
CA ASN A 447 10.30 -6.05 42.20
C ASN A 447 10.05 -4.71 42.96
N GLY A 448 10.37 -3.56 42.35
CA GLY A 448 10.24 -2.22 42.95
C GLY A 448 11.50 -1.69 43.64
N THR A 449 12.57 -2.51 43.75
CA THR A 449 13.85 -2.11 44.37
C THR A 449 14.93 -1.93 43.31
N TYR A 450 15.57 -0.77 43.29
CA TYR A 450 16.64 -0.45 42.34
C TYR A 450 18.00 -0.99 42.83
N LYS A 451 18.68 -1.79 41.99
CA LYS A 451 20.05 -2.29 42.17
C LYS A 451 20.97 -1.69 41.10
N GLU A 452 22.11 -1.11 41.50
CA GLU A 452 23.11 -0.58 40.57
C GLU A 452 24.21 -1.62 40.31
N ILE A 453 24.45 -1.95 39.04
CA ILE A 453 25.54 -2.79 38.54
C ILE A 453 26.57 -1.88 37.89
N LYS A 454 27.78 -1.80 38.46
CA LYS A 454 28.85 -0.94 37.93
C LYS A 454 29.61 -1.64 36.80
N ASN A 455 29.90 -0.89 35.74
CA ASN A 455 30.73 -1.36 34.64
C ASN A 455 32.19 -1.22 35.04
N THR A 456 32.95 -2.31 35.02
CA THR A 456 34.39 -2.28 35.31
C THR A 456 35.13 -2.72 34.06
N ASN A 457 35.97 -1.86 33.50
CA ASN A 457 36.76 -2.13 32.29
C ASN A 457 35.93 -2.64 31.08
N ASN A 458 34.74 -2.09 30.86
CA ASN A 458 33.83 -2.43 29.75
C ASN A 458 33.47 -3.93 29.62
N THR A 459 33.50 -4.67 30.73
CA THR A 459 33.15 -6.10 30.76
C THR A 459 32.18 -6.42 31.90
N PHE A 460 31.25 -7.35 31.63
CA PHE A 460 30.29 -7.87 32.59
C PHE A 460 30.53 -9.36 32.84
N ASN A 461 31.15 -9.67 33.98
CA ASN A 461 31.34 -11.04 34.44
C ASN A 461 30.04 -11.55 35.06
N VAL A 462 29.43 -12.55 34.42
CA VAL A 462 28.20 -13.21 34.88
C VAL A 462 28.55 -14.59 35.42
N VAL A 463 28.27 -14.84 36.69
CA VAL A 463 28.48 -16.13 37.35
C VAL A 463 27.12 -16.71 37.73
N VAL A 464 26.79 -17.89 37.20
CA VAL A 464 25.54 -18.61 37.48
C VAL A 464 25.82 -19.71 38.50
N ASN A 465 25.19 -19.65 39.67
CA ASN A 465 25.25 -20.71 40.67
C ASN A 465 23.96 -21.52 40.65
N ALA A 466 23.93 -22.55 39.80
CA ALA A 466 22.77 -23.42 39.60
C ALA A 466 22.33 -24.16 40.89
N LYS A 467 23.24 -24.40 41.85
CA LYS A 467 22.88 -25.02 43.15
C LYS A 467 22.20 -24.05 44.11
N ALA A 468 22.55 -22.76 44.05
CA ALA A 468 21.93 -21.72 44.86
C ALA A 468 20.70 -21.08 44.16
N ASN A 469 20.48 -21.37 42.88
CA ASN A 469 19.51 -20.70 42.01
C ASN A 469 19.70 -19.17 42.00
N THR A 470 20.95 -18.71 41.91
CA THR A 470 21.32 -17.29 41.82
C THR A 470 22.22 -17.00 40.61
N VAL A 471 22.13 -15.78 40.11
CA VAL A 471 22.95 -15.22 39.04
C VAL A 471 23.60 -13.94 39.54
N THR A 472 24.92 -13.84 39.43
CA THR A 472 25.68 -12.67 39.90
C THR A 472 26.33 -11.96 38.73
N VAL A 473 26.05 -10.66 38.57
CA VAL A 473 26.58 -9.82 37.48
C VAL A 473 27.49 -8.75 38.08
N ASN A 474 28.79 -8.78 37.76
CA ASN A 474 29.82 -7.90 38.35
C ASN A 474 29.69 -7.77 39.89
N GLY A 475 29.45 -8.90 40.57
CA GLY A 475 29.29 -8.97 42.04
C GLY A 475 27.89 -8.65 42.57
N THR A 476 26.94 -8.23 41.72
CA THR A 476 25.54 -7.97 42.13
C THR A 476 24.69 -9.24 41.95
N GLU A 477 24.18 -9.81 43.04
CA GLU A 477 23.38 -11.04 43.02
C GLU A 477 21.88 -10.81 42.75
N PHE A 478 21.32 -11.68 41.91
CA PHE A 478 19.90 -11.83 41.59
C PHE A 478 19.47 -13.27 41.89
N LYS A 479 18.29 -13.44 42.48
CA LYS A 479 17.74 -14.76 42.85
C LYS A 479 16.73 -15.23 41.81
N GLY A 480 16.55 -16.53 41.62
CA GLY A 480 15.63 -17.08 40.59
C GLY A 480 14.15 -16.69 40.71
N THR A 481 13.75 -16.00 41.78
CA THR A 481 12.41 -15.43 42.01
C THR A 481 12.29 -13.94 41.70
N ASP A 482 13.41 -13.27 41.38
CA ASP A 482 13.47 -11.84 41.09
C ASP A 482 12.83 -11.53 39.72
N LYS A 483 11.90 -10.58 39.65
CA LYS A 483 11.39 -10.05 38.37
C LYS A 483 11.98 -8.68 38.10
N ILE A 484 12.63 -8.53 36.95
CA ILE A 484 13.17 -7.25 36.48
C ILE A 484 12.02 -6.47 35.82
N ALA A 485 11.71 -5.30 36.37
CA ALA A 485 10.67 -4.40 35.86
C ALA A 485 11.21 -3.39 34.83
N SER A 486 12.46 -2.94 35.01
CA SER A 486 13.12 -2.01 34.08
C SER A 486 14.64 -2.05 34.22
N ILE A 487 15.36 -1.83 33.12
CA ILE A 487 16.82 -1.61 33.11
C ILE A 487 17.08 -0.23 32.51
N SER A 488 17.95 0.55 33.14
CA SER A 488 18.34 1.89 32.69
C SER A 488 19.86 2.05 32.75
N ALA A 489 20.46 2.59 31.69
CA ALA A 489 21.89 2.90 31.65
C ALA A 489 22.11 4.31 32.20
N LYS A 490 23.19 4.50 32.98
CA LYS A 490 23.64 5.82 33.40
C LYS A 490 24.82 6.25 32.53
N GLU A 491 24.52 7.14 31.59
CA GLU A 491 25.50 7.77 30.69
C GLU A 491 25.79 9.19 31.15
N ALA A 492 26.99 9.69 30.87
CA ALA A 492 27.35 11.07 31.18
C ALA A 492 26.57 12.12 30.34
N ASN A 493 26.16 11.81 29.09
CA ASN A 493 25.64 12.81 28.13
C ASN A 493 24.57 12.31 27.11
N GLY A 494 23.75 11.31 27.45
CA GLY A 494 22.43 11.06 26.84
C GLY A 494 22.34 10.53 25.39
N LEU A 495 21.93 9.27 25.23
CA LEU A 495 21.79 8.58 23.93
C LEU A 495 20.52 7.69 23.80
N LYS A 496 20.37 7.05 22.63
CA LYS A 496 19.37 6.02 22.32
C LYS A 496 19.94 4.61 22.52
N THR A 497 19.11 3.71 23.06
CA THR A 497 19.12 2.23 22.95
C THR A 497 20.43 1.47 23.25
N VAL A 498 20.38 0.57 24.24
CA VAL A 498 21.48 -0.35 24.63
C VAL A 498 21.26 -1.76 24.06
N LYS A 499 22.35 -2.45 23.67
CA LYS A 499 22.37 -3.90 23.37
C LYS A 499 23.17 -4.67 24.43
N VAL A 500 22.77 -5.90 24.71
CA VAL A 500 23.46 -6.83 25.62
C VAL A 500 23.82 -8.11 24.85
N TYR A 501 25.04 -8.62 25.07
CA TYR A 501 25.56 -9.83 24.43
C TYR A 501 25.72 -10.95 25.47
N ALA A 502 25.50 -12.19 25.05
CA ALA A 502 26.12 -13.38 25.63
C ALA A 502 27.14 -13.92 24.61
N THR A 503 27.99 -14.89 24.95
CA THR A 503 28.93 -15.57 24.02
C THR A 503 28.70 -17.07 24.14
N ASP A 504 28.77 -17.90 23.09
CA ASP A 504 29.22 -17.70 21.70
C ASP A 504 28.08 -17.97 20.67
N LYS A 505 27.90 -17.21 19.57
CA LYS A 505 28.52 -15.95 19.04
C LYS A 505 27.61 -15.28 17.94
N LEU A 506 27.06 -14.03 18.13
CA LEU A 506 25.98 -13.20 17.42
C LEU A 506 25.20 -12.27 18.43
N ALA A 507 24.09 -11.61 18.03
CA ALA A 507 22.94 -11.13 18.86
C ALA A 507 21.62 -10.88 18.04
N GLN A 508 20.46 -11.44 18.45
CA GLN A 508 19.10 -11.02 17.98
C GLN A 508 18.59 -9.83 18.83
N ASN A 509 17.63 -9.03 18.32
CA ASN A 509 17.16 -7.82 18.99
C ASN A 509 15.90 -8.06 19.84
N ILE A 510 15.83 -7.44 21.02
CA ILE A 510 14.61 -7.33 21.83
C ILE A 510 14.06 -5.91 21.64
N GLU A 511 12.77 -5.78 21.32
CA GLU A 511 12.09 -4.48 21.17
C GLU A 511 11.43 -4.03 22.48
N MET A 512 11.39 -2.72 22.71
CA MET A 512 10.77 -2.16 23.92
C MET A 512 9.24 -2.11 23.79
N GLY A 513 8.55 -2.67 24.77
CA GLY A 513 7.08 -2.69 24.87
C GLY A 513 6.46 -4.09 24.87
N THR A 514 7.23 -5.11 24.49
CA THR A 514 6.74 -6.49 24.28
C THR A 514 7.20 -7.43 25.39
N ALA A 515 6.33 -8.35 25.83
CA ALA A 515 6.61 -9.33 26.89
C ALA A 515 7.03 -10.69 26.30
N TYR A 516 8.08 -11.30 26.87
CA TYR A 516 8.66 -12.58 26.40
C TYR A 516 8.71 -13.63 27.51
N THR A 517 8.72 -14.92 27.15
CA THR A 517 8.81 -16.04 28.10
C THR A 517 10.10 -16.86 27.91
N VAL A 518 10.47 -17.64 28.95
CA VAL A 518 11.63 -18.54 28.92
C VAL A 518 11.47 -19.67 27.90
N LYS A 519 10.24 -20.10 27.58
CA LYS A 519 9.98 -21.15 26.59
C LYS A 519 10.20 -20.66 25.16
N ASN A 520 9.81 -19.41 24.87
CA ASN A 520 10.17 -18.75 23.61
C ASN A 520 11.71 -18.79 23.50
N LEU A 521 12.41 -18.27 24.51
CA LEU A 521 13.88 -18.35 24.64
C LEU A 521 14.45 -19.79 24.78
N ALA A 522 13.69 -20.85 24.52
CA ALA A 522 14.15 -22.24 24.47
C ALA A 522 14.06 -22.81 23.04
N ASP A 523 12.84 -22.97 22.51
CA ASP A 523 12.53 -23.66 21.25
C ASP A 523 13.24 -23.02 20.05
N MET A 524 13.30 -21.69 20.11
CA MET A 524 13.97 -20.77 19.20
C MET A 524 15.44 -21.15 18.79
N VAL A 525 16.17 -22.03 19.51
CA VAL A 525 17.57 -22.47 19.17
C VAL A 525 17.61 -23.87 18.56
N ASN A 526 16.65 -24.72 18.93
CA ASN A 526 16.65 -26.13 18.52
C ASN A 526 16.34 -26.29 17.03
N ALA A 527 15.64 -25.31 16.43
CA ALA A 527 15.21 -25.33 15.03
C ALA A 527 16.35 -25.28 13.99
N LYS A 528 17.62 -25.08 14.36
CA LYS A 528 18.76 -25.05 13.41
C LYS A 528 19.75 -26.21 13.53
N GLN A 529 19.67 -27.06 14.55
CA GLN A 529 20.68 -28.10 14.75
C GLN A 529 20.43 -29.38 13.91
N ALA A 530 19.19 -29.59 13.42
CA ALA A 530 18.79 -30.78 12.67
C ALA A 530 19.02 -30.67 11.14
N ASP A 531 18.77 -29.51 10.54
CA ASP A 531 18.83 -29.35 9.07
C ASP A 531 20.27 -29.37 8.52
N LEU A 532 21.23 -28.85 9.29
CA LEU A 532 22.63 -28.75 8.85
C LEU A 532 23.30 -30.13 8.72
N PHE A 533 22.91 -31.09 9.57
CA PHE A 533 23.52 -32.43 9.61
C PHE A 533 23.01 -33.35 8.48
N ASN A 534 21.74 -33.20 8.06
CA ASN A 534 21.17 -33.97 6.95
C ASN A 534 21.60 -33.47 5.56
N ILE A 535 21.95 -32.18 5.42
CA ILE A 535 22.45 -31.63 4.16
C ILE A 535 23.90 -32.06 3.91
N LEU A 536 24.73 -32.13 4.97
CA LEU A 536 26.14 -32.55 4.89
C LEU A 536 26.33 -33.99 4.40
N SER A 537 25.62 -34.95 5.01
CA SER A 537 25.72 -36.37 4.65
C SER A 537 25.19 -36.70 3.24
N THR A 538 24.31 -35.86 2.70
CA THR A 538 23.76 -36.04 1.35
C THR A 538 24.74 -35.61 0.25
N VAL A 539 25.65 -34.66 0.54
CA VAL A 539 26.66 -34.17 -0.41
C VAL A 539 27.90 -35.08 -0.45
N GLU A 540 28.19 -35.80 0.63
CA GLU A 540 29.31 -36.76 0.73
C GLU A 540 29.22 -37.94 -0.24
N GLY A 541 28.01 -38.41 -0.57
CA GLY A 541 27.82 -39.63 -1.37
C GLY A 541 27.89 -39.46 -2.89
N GLN A 542 27.96 -38.23 -3.43
CA GLN A 542 27.74 -37.97 -4.87
C GLN A 542 28.86 -37.20 -5.59
N LEU A 543 29.94 -36.84 -4.90
CA LEU A 543 31.08 -36.14 -5.51
C LEU A 543 32.35 -36.97 -5.32
N GLY A 544 32.98 -37.38 -6.43
CA GLY A 544 34.31 -37.99 -6.39
C GLY A 544 35.31 -37.09 -5.65
N GLU A 545 36.27 -37.69 -4.94
CA GLU A 545 36.99 -37.09 -3.79
C GLU A 545 37.49 -35.64 -3.99
N ASP A 546 37.93 -35.28 -5.19
CA ASP A 546 38.42 -33.95 -5.56
C ASP A 546 37.36 -32.81 -5.53
N TYR A 547 36.08 -33.14 -5.72
CA TYR A 547 34.98 -32.17 -5.60
C TYR A 547 34.41 -32.10 -4.18
N TYR A 548 34.47 -33.21 -3.42
CA TYR A 548 34.10 -33.24 -2.01
C TYR A 548 34.95 -32.26 -1.18
N ALA A 549 36.28 -32.29 -1.36
CA ALA A 549 37.20 -31.39 -0.64
C ALA A 549 36.90 -29.89 -0.85
N LYS A 550 36.46 -29.49 -2.05
CA LYS A 550 36.07 -28.10 -2.36
C LYS A 550 34.72 -27.72 -1.78
N ALA A 551 33.76 -28.64 -1.74
CA ALA A 551 32.47 -28.41 -1.10
C ALA A 551 32.62 -28.24 0.43
N VAL A 552 33.44 -29.07 1.07
CA VAL A 552 33.75 -28.97 2.51
C VAL A 552 34.43 -27.64 2.85
N ALA A 553 35.33 -27.14 2.02
CA ALA A 553 35.98 -25.84 2.24
C ALA A 553 34.99 -24.66 2.19
N LEU A 554 34.08 -24.64 1.20
CA LEU A 554 33.02 -23.63 1.11
C LEU A 554 32.04 -23.71 2.28
N LEU A 555 31.67 -24.92 2.70
CA LEU A 555 30.77 -25.12 3.83
C LEU A 555 31.43 -24.77 5.18
N THR A 556 32.72 -25.03 5.34
CA THR A 556 33.49 -24.67 6.55
C THR A 556 33.58 -23.15 6.71
N ASN A 557 33.76 -22.40 5.62
CA ASN A 557 33.70 -20.94 5.63
C ASN A 557 32.28 -20.44 5.97
N ALA A 558 31.25 -21.00 5.32
CA ALA A 558 29.85 -20.67 5.63
C ALA A 558 29.44 -21.02 7.06
N ILE A 559 30.01 -22.07 7.66
CA ILE A 559 29.83 -22.44 9.06
C ILE A 559 30.65 -21.52 9.98
N GLY A 560 31.81 -21.03 9.56
CA GLY A 560 32.53 -19.96 10.27
C GLY A 560 31.67 -18.71 10.42
N ASP A 561 31.10 -18.24 9.30
CA ASP A 561 30.16 -17.13 9.26
C ASP A 561 28.87 -17.44 10.04
N LEU A 562 28.33 -18.67 9.95
CA LEU A 562 27.18 -19.11 10.75
C LEU A 562 27.50 -19.23 12.24
N ASN A 563 28.77 -19.39 12.62
CA ASN A 563 29.23 -19.37 14.00
C ASN A 563 29.47 -17.92 14.47
N ASP A 564 29.74 -16.95 13.58
CA ASP A 564 29.46 -15.52 13.86
C ASP A 564 27.94 -15.23 13.95
N TYR A 565 27.13 -16.19 13.50
CA TYR A 565 25.67 -16.13 13.41
C TYR A 565 24.92 -17.18 14.28
N ALA A 566 25.50 -17.56 15.43
CA ALA A 566 25.06 -18.67 16.28
C ALA A 566 24.54 -18.32 17.70
N ASN A 567 25.05 -17.30 18.40
CA ASN A 567 24.60 -16.94 19.77
C ASN A 567 23.11 -16.74 19.84
N ALA A 568 22.64 -15.99 18.82
CA ALA A 568 21.54 -15.07 18.93
C ALA A 568 20.41 -15.80 19.57
N ASN A 569 20.09 -15.39 20.79
CA ASN A 569 18.83 -15.78 21.32
C ASN A 569 17.78 -14.88 20.65
N LYS A 570 16.87 -15.36 19.78
CA LYS A 570 16.62 -16.74 19.29
C LYS A 570 15.38 -16.63 18.30
N GLU A 571 14.98 -17.57 17.40
CA GLU A 571 13.61 -17.72 16.72
C GLU A 571 13.58 -17.91 15.18
N VAL A 572 12.57 -18.67 14.65
CA VAL A 572 11.66 -18.42 13.47
C VAL A 572 10.52 -19.49 13.43
N SER A 573 9.31 -19.12 12.97
CA SER A 573 8.10 -19.98 12.84
C SER A 573 8.22 -21.19 11.89
N VAL A 574 7.44 -22.24 12.22
CA VAL A 574 7.31 -23.54 11.51
C VAL A 574 6.90 -23.40 10.04
N ASP A 575 6.09 -22.41 9.68
CA ASP A 575 5.55 -22.26 8.30
C ASP A 575 6.66 -21.96 7.27
N TYR A 576 7.72 -21.25 7.68
CA TYR A 576 8.88 -20.97 6.81
C TYR A 576 9.67 -22.25 6.47
N MET A 577 9.67 -23.24 7.38
CA MET A 577 10.30 -24.54 7.18
C MET A 577 9.48 -25.37 6.17
N MET A 578 8.15 -25.44 6.35
CA MET A 578 7.26 -26.22 5.47
C MET A 578 7.30 -25.73 4.02
N GLY A 579 7.18 -24.41 3.79
CA GLY A 579 7.24 -23.84 2.44
C GLY A 579 8.59 -24.00 1.72
N ARG A 580 9.66 -24.35 2.45
CA ARG A 580 11.00 -24.64 1.87
C ARG A 580 11.18 -26.12 1.56
N ALA A 581 10.56 -27.01 2.35
CA ALA A 581 10.54 -28.45 2.09
C ALA A 581 9.75 -28.82 0.82
N GLU A 582 8.61 -28.18 0.57
CA GLU A 582 7.80 -28.45 -0.64
C GLU A 582 8.53 -28.11 -1.94
N ARG A 583 9.35 -27.05 -1.95
CA ARG A 583 10.20 -26.69 -3.11
C ARG A 583 11.33 -27.69 -3.39
N VAL A 584 11.73 -28.49 -2.39
CA VAL A 584 12.66 -29.61 -2.57
C VAL A 584 11.91 -30.85 -3.07
N ARG A 585 10.72 -31.13 -2.51
CA ARG A 585 9.81 -32.21 -2.94
C ARG A 585 9.48 -32.10 -4.43
N ALA A 586 9.20 -30.90 -4.93
CA ALA A 586 8.92 -30.64 -6.35
C ALA A 586 10.10 -30.94 -7.30
N LYS A 587 11.36 -30.91 -6.82
CA LYS A 587 12.55 -31.21 -7.63
C LYS A 587 12.95 -32.69 -7.62
N LEU A 588 12.41 -33.49 -6.69
CA LEU A 588 12.71 -34.92 -6.57
C LEU A 588 11.75 -35.82 -7.37
N ALA A 589 10.63 -35.28 -7.86
CA ALA A 589 9.58 -36.02 -8.56
C ALA A 589 9.94 -36.51 -9.99
N GLN A 590 11.20 -36.38 -10.43
CA GLN A 590 11.65 -36.77 -11.77
C GLN A 590 12.31 -38.16 -11.87
N ASN A 591 12.46 -38.94 -10.79
CA ASN A 591 13.07 -40.28 -10.83
C ASN A 591 12.35 -41.34 -10.00
N ASN A 592 12.40 -42.60 -10.47
CA ASN A 592 11.53 -43.73 -10.11
C ASN A 592 11.40 -44.06 -8.60
N ALA A 593 10.16 -44.38 -8.18
CA ALA A 593 9.78 -44.48 -6.76
C ALA A 593 9.74 -45.89 -6.13
N ALA A 594 9.85 -46.97 -6.90
CA ALA A 594 9.58 -48.33 -6.40
C ALA A 594 10.63 -48.88 -5.41
N ASP A 595 11.92 -48.61 -5.65
CA ASP A 595 13.03 -49.09 -4.80
C ASP A 595 13.13 -48.34 -3.46
N LEU A 596 12.58 -47.12 -3.39
CA LEU A 596 12.56 -46.31 -2.17
C LEU A 596 11.50 -46.80 -1.18
N TYR A 597 10.35 -47.28 -1.68
CA TYR A 597 9.24 -47.73 -0.83
C TYR A 597 9.62 -48.97 0.01
N ALA A 598 10.26 -49.97 -0.59
CA ALA A 598 10.71 -51.17 0.11
C ALA A 598 11.77 -50.88 1.19
N LYS A 599 12.62 -49.87 0.97
CA LYS A 599 13.64 -49.43 1.93
C LYS A 599 13.04 -48.66 3.11
N VAL A 600 12.00 -47.86 2.85
CA VAL A 600 11.25 -47.15 3.89
C VAL A 600 10.40 -48.12 4.72
N GLU A 601 9.72 -49.08 4.11
CA GLU A 601 8.96 -50.11 4.84
C GLU A 601 9.88 -50.97 5.74
N GLY A 602 11.05 -51.36 5.23
CA GLY A 602 12.06 -52.08 6.01
C GLY A 602 12.59 -51.27 7.20
N ALA A 603 12.84 -49.96 7.01
CA ALA A 603 13.28 -49.07 8.09
C ALA A 603 12.19 -48.83 9.16
N LEU A 604 10.91 -48.72 8.77
CA LEU A 604 9.80 -48.54 9.70
C LEU A 604 9.53 -49.80 10.55
N LYS A 605 9.68 -50.99 9.95
CA LYS A 605 9.63 -52.26 10.70
C LYS A 605 10.72 -52.36 11.77
N THR A 606 11.92 -51.81 11.55
CA THR A 606 12.95 -51.77 12.60
C THR A 606 12.63 -50.88 13.81
N TYR A 607 11.61 -50.03 13.74
CA TYR A 607 11.09 -49.24 14.87
C TYR A 607 9.72 -49.73 15.39
N GLY A 608 9.27 -50.92 14.98
CA GLY A 608 8.03 -51.54 15.46
C GLY A 608 6.74 -50.99 14.86
N VAL A 609 6.82 -50.33 13.70
CA VAL A 609 5.66 -49.78 12.97
C VAL A 609 5.38 -50.61 11.72
N GLU A 610 4.18 -51.19 11.63
CA GLU A 610 3.67 -51.85 10.42
C GLU A 610 2.55 -51.02 9.78
N LEU A 611 2.50 -51.00 8.45
CA LEU A 611 1.46 -50.33 7.67
C LEU A 611 0.50 -51.38 7.07
N PHE A 612 -0.81 -51.22 7.31
CA PHE A 612 -1.85 -52.13 6.84
C PHE A 612 -2.92 -51.39 6.00
N GLY A 613 -3.13 -51.86 4.76
CA GLY A 613 -4.24 -51.43 3.87
C GLY A 613 -4.08 -50.02 3.27
N LEU A 614 -4.72 -49.69 2.14
CA LEU A 614 -5.64 -50.46 1.29
C LEU A 614 -5.50 -50.07 -0.19
N GLU A 615 -5.50 -51.09 -1.03
CA GLU A 615 -6.05 -51.20 -2.39
C GLU A 615 -6.01 -50.00 -3.37
N THR A 616 -5.25 -50.22 -4.46
CA THR A 616 -5.39 -49.52 -5.73
C THR A 616 -6.44 -50.18 -6.62
N GLU A 617 -7.50 -49.46 -7.01
CA GLU A 617 -8.29 -49.83 -8.20
C GLU A 617 -8.21 -48.73 -9.28
N THR A 618 -7.57 -49.08 -10.39
CA THR A 618 -7.52 -48.32 -11.64
C THR A 618 -8.41 -48.97 -12.69
N PRO A 619 -9.19 -48.22 -13.49
CA PRO A 619 -9.75 -48.77 -14.73
C PRO A 619 -8.62 -49.05 -15.73
N SER A 620 -8.70 -50.18 -16.42
CA SER A 620 -7.55 -50.89 -16.99
C SER A 620 -7.51 -50.95 -18.53
N LEU A 621 -6.34 -51.29 -19.07
CA LEU A 621 -6.24 -52.37 -20.07
C LEU A 621 -4.84 -53.02 -20.03
N THR A 622 -4.76 -54.32 -20.33
CA THR A 622 -3.58 -55.15 -20.06
C THR A 622 -3.03 -55.82 -21.31
N ALA A 623 -1.71 -55.79 -21.50
CA ALA A 623 -0.98 -56.80 -22.26
C ALA A 623 0.35 -57.13 -21.56
N LYS A 624 0.53 -58.40 -21.17
CA LYS A 624 1.79 -58.93 -20.64
C LYS A 624 2.50 -59.69 -21.77
N VAL A 625 3.75 -59.35 -22.05
CA VAL A 625 4.64 -60.21 -22.87
C VAL A 625 5.79 -60.64 -21.97
N PHE A 626 5.86 -61.93 -21.67
CA PHE A 626 7.01 -62.55 -21.04
C PHE A 626 7.88 -63.21 -22.11
N VAL A 627 9.18 -62.96 -22.06
CA VAL A 627 10.18 -63.84 -22.68
C VAL A 627 11.09 -64.35 -21.57
N THR A 628 10.84 -65.58 -21.15
CA THR A 628 11.69 -66.31 -20.19
C THR A 628 12.52 -67.33 -20.95
N GLY A 629 13.84 -67.35 -20.73
CA GLY A 629 14.73 -68.34 -21.34
C GLY A 629 15.65 -67.79 -22.44
N VAL A 630 16.31 -66.67 -22.19
CA VAL A 630 17.58 -66.35 -22.87
C VAL A 630 18.68 -66.48 -21.84
N GLU A 631 19.50 -67.52 -21.96
CA GLU A 631 20.70 -67.69 -21.14
C GLU A 631 21.72 -66.59 -21.45
N SER A 632 22.62 -66.30 -20.51
CA SER A 632 23.57 -65.19 -20.61
C SER A 632 24.43 -65.29 -21.89
N GLY A 633 24.31 -64.30 -22.78
CA GLY A 633 25.16 -64.22 -23.98
C GLY A 633 24.64 -63.37 -25.15
N TYR A 634 23.38 -62.92 -25.13
CA TYR A 634 22.79 -62.13 -26.23
C TYR A 634 22.15 -60.83 -25.71
N GLU A 635 22.51 -59.70 -26.33
CA GLU A 635 21.82 -58.42 -26.17
C GLU A 635 20.65 -58.31 -27.16
N VAL A 636 19.55 -57.72 -26.71
CA VAL A 636 18.43 -57.31 -27.57
C VAL A 636 18.50 -55.79 -27.70
N ASP A 637 19.14 -55.31 -28.77
CA ASP A 637 19.55 -53.90 -28.91
C ASP A 637 18.39 -52.90 -28.97
N THR A 638 17.17 -53.29 -29.35
CA THR A 638 16.00 -52.40 -29.27
C THR A 638 14.67 -53.13 -29.46
N PHE A 639 13.62 -52.61 -28.83
CA PHE A 639 12.26 -52.74 -29.34
C PHE A 639 11.53 -51.40 -29.18
N THR A 640 11.02 -50.85 -30.28
CA THR A 640 10.32 -49.56 -30.29
C THR A 640 8.83 -49.79 -30.40
N VAL A 641 8.06 -49.33 -29.41
CA VAL A 641 6.60 -49.25 -29.47
C VAL A 641 6.20 -47.80 -29.65
N ASN A 642 5.92 -47.41 -30.90
CA ASN A 642 5.32 -46.12 -31.19
C ASN A 642 3.81 -46.22 -30.99
N LEU A 643 3.24 -45.38 -30.12
CA LEU A 643 1.81 -45.11 -30.07
C LEU A 643 1.63 -43.61 -30.35
N GLU A 644 1.11 -43.31 -31.53
CA GLU A 644 0.85 -41.94 -31.97
C GLU A 644 -0.37 -41.32 -31.29
N TYR A 645 -0.38 -39.99 -31.34
CA TYR A 645 -1.15 -39.06 -30.51
C TYR A 645 -2.64 -38.97 -30.85
N LYS A 646 -3.42 -38.45 -29.89
CA LYS A 646 -4.45 -37.45 -30.19
C LYS A 646 -4.58 -36.44 -29.06
#